data_AF-A0A7J6UB42-F1
#
_entry.id   AF-A0A7J6UB42-F1
#
_cell.length_a   1.000
_cell.length_b   1.000
_cell.length_c   1.000
_cell.angle_alpha   90.00
_cell.angle_beta   90.00
_cell.angle_gamma   90.00
#
_symmetry.space_group_name_H-M   'P 1'
#
loop_
_entity.id
_entity.type
_entity.pdbx_description
1 polymer ?
#
loop_
_entity_poly.entity_id
_entity_poly.type
_entity_poly.pdbx_seq_one_letter_code
_entity_poly.pdbx_strand_id
1 'polypeptide(L)'
;MTAAVAGAWASQFVCDEGYWLIAVALFPGLIIGILLAGHVTMIQMPQMVGLLNAFGGLASALEALGLFLDPNAEFGPNGSAQIDDSERTAEVVIQTIAMFLSMIIGMLTFFGSIIACLKLNGNLASKARVPPFRTIITLIIMALIVTFCVLANHEGYGTGLGLMYMLFVAALSSIWGVLFVIAIGGADMPVVICILNTGSGFTGVCAGFMLANKLLVITGAFVGCSGAILSVIMCEAMNRSLWSTLVGGFGEGASSGGAKVEGEMREIALEELAEALNRSKEVIIVPGYGMAAAKAQHAVAQVTEILRGRGVRVRFGIHPVAGRLPGHMNVLLAEARVPYDIVLAMDEINDDFEKTDVTIVVGANDIVNPAAAEDPTCPIAGMPVLEVWKSKMTVVMKRGRGAGYSGVDNPLFVRENNRMFFGSAKPKMEELAGRLLELTAEGKKDVVEEVGAPEPAQEPDTTDATTGVEAAVVARETFYKLGVLKDRYPGEKRVALVPSICGKLYEKGYAIYVETNAGLGAGFSDEAYKAVGCEVLPDSGSLCAKAQMVFVIRPPPVDILHQLRGKYCVSWVGRLTDAGKKEIEIANGEGVNLVDVTAVPRITIAQKLDCLSSQAKIAGHRAVLEAAHEYQKFFAPEITAAGKYPPCRVMVLGAGVAGLAAIGTAVSLGAEVRAWDVRDVSDQVESMGGKWFSVDFKEEGAGSGGYAKESSDAFKAAQKATFHKHAKECDIIITTAAIPGRPSPRLIEGYMVDSMRPGSVIVDLGAEGGGNCELTKKGESYLYKNKIRIIGYTDMASRMADQASTMFAANMLN
;
A
#
# COMPACT_ATOMS: atom_id res chain seq x y z
N MET A 1 3.89 -3.18 -23.49
CA MET A 1 4.83 -2.28 -24.19
C MET A 1 5.90 -3.04 -24.95
N THR A 2 6.78 -3.81 -24.31
CA THR A 2 7.88 -4.55 -25.00
C THR A 2 7.41 -5.39 -26.18
N ALA A 3 6.34 -6.18 -26.01
CA ALA A 3 5.77 -6.98 -27.10
C ALA A 3 5.23 -6.13 -28.26
N ALA A 4 4.65 -4.96 -27.97
CA ALA A 4 4.11 -4.07 -29.00
C ALA A 4 5.24 -3.40 -29.80
N VAL A 5 6.29 -2.94 -29.11
CA VAL A 5 7.49 -2.37 -29.77
C VAL A 5 8.21 -3.43 -30.59
N ALA A 6 8.42 -4.63 -30.02
CA ALA A 6 9.04 -5.75 -30.74
C ALA A 6 8.22 -6.17 -31.97
N GLY A 7 6.89 -6.21 -31.85
CA GLY A 7 5.98 -6.49 -32.96
C GLY A 7 6.04 -5.43 -34.06
N ALA A 8 6.06 -4.15 -33.70
CA ALA A 8 6.22 -3.05 -34.66
C ALA A 8 7.59 -3.07 -35.35
N TRP A 9 8.64 -3.40 -34.60
CA TRP A 9 10.01 -3.48 -35.13
C TRP A 9 10.22 -4.71 -36.03
N ALA A 10 9.59 -5.84 -35.72
CA ALA A 10 9.62 -7.05 -36.55
C ALA A 10 8.61 -7.04 -37.70
N SER A 11 7.87 -5.94 -37.89
CA SER A 11 6.87 -5.80 -38.94
C SER A 11 7.50 -5.83 -40.33
N GLN A 12 6.78 -6.41 -41.29
CA GLN A 12 7.15 -6.43 -42.71
C GLN A 12 7.19 -5.03 -43.35
N PHE A 13 6.62 -4.02 -42.67
CA PHE A 13 6.59 -2.62 -43.13
C PHE A 13 7.85 -1.83 -42.73
N VAL A 14 8.80 -2.45 -42.01
CA VAL A 14 10.09 -1.80 -41.68
C VAL A 14 11.07 -2.00 -42.83
N CYS A 15 11.49 -0.91 -43.47
CA CYS A 15 12.51 -0.94 -44.53
C CYS A 15 13.92 -1.18 -43.94
N ASP A 16 14.88 -1.57 -44.80
CA ASP A 16 16.24 -1.93 -44.38
C ASP A 16 16.93 -0.83 -43.54
N GLU A 17 16.74 0.44 -43.91
CA GLU A 17 17.27 1.58 -43.14
C GLU A 17 16.48 1.85 -41.85
N GLY A 18 15.20 1.46 -41.80
CA GLY A 18 14.32 1.62 -40.65
C GLY A 18 14.79 0.83 -39.42
N TYR A 19 15.38 -0.35 -39.60
CA TYR A 19 15.80 -1.20 -38.48
C TYR A 19 16.83 -0.53 -37.57
N TRP A 20 17.85 0.12 -38.14
CA TRP A 20 18.87 0.80 -37.35
C TRP A 20 18.42 2.19 -36.91
N LEU A 21 17.60 2.89 -37.70
CA LEU A 21 17.01 4.19 -37.32
C LEU A 21 16.10 4.06 -36.09
N ILE A 22 15.27 3.01 -36.02
CA ILE A 22 14.45 2.72 -34.85
C ILE A 22 15.34 2.50 -33.62
N ALA A 23 16.44 1.74 -33.75
CA ALA A 23 17.38 1.53 -32.63
C ALA A 23 18.00 2.86 -32.16
N VAL A 24 18.48 3.68 -33.10
CA VAL A 24 19.11 4.97 -32.81
C VAL A 24 18.13 5.98 -32.21
N ALA A 25 16.84 5.91 -32.55
CA ALA A 25 15.82 6.75 -31.93
C ALA A 25 15.39 6.23 -30.54
N LEU A 26 15.21 4.91 -30.41
CA LEU A 26 14.66 4.28 -29.21
C LEU A 26 15.65 4.24 -28.05
N PHE A 27 16.89 3.79 -28.28
CA PHE A 27 17.84 3.54 -27.19
C PHE A 27 18.26 4.81 -26.44
N PRO A 28 18.58 5.95 -27.10
CA PRO A 28 18.87 7.19 -26.39
C PRO A 28 17.67 7.67 -25.57
N GLY A 29 16.45 7.59 -26.12
CA GLY A 29 15.23 7.93 -25.38
C GLY A 29 15.03 7.04 -24.15
N LEU A 30 15.26 5.73 -24.29
CA LEU A 30 15.20 4.78 -23.18
C LEU A 30 16.24 5.09 -22.10
N ILE A 31 17.49 5.36 -22.49
CA ILE A 31 18.58 5.70 -21.55
C ILE A 31 18.24 7.00 -20.81
N ILE A 32 17.83 8.06 -21.52
CA ILE A 32 17.44 9.34 -20.91
C ILE A 32 16.27 9.11 -19.94
N GLY A 33 15.27 8.32 -20.34
CA GLY A 33 14.12 7.97 -19.50
C GLY A 33 14.53 7.25 -18.21
N ILE A 34 15.40 6.25 -18.30
CA ILE A 34 15.93 5.50 -17.13
C ILE A 34 16.73 6.43 -16.22
N LEU A 35 17.62 7.27 -16.78
CA LEU A 35 18.44 8.18 -16.00
C LEU A 35 17.58 9.23 -15.27
N LEU A 36 16.59 9.82 -15.95
CA LEU A 36 15.67 10.77 -15.34
C LEU A 36 14.84 10.11 -14.24
N ALA A 37 14.25 8.94 -14.50
CA ALA A 37 13.46 8.21 -13.51
C ALA A 37 14.27 7.84 -12.26
N GLY A 38 15.56 7.50 -12.41
CA GLY A 38 16.44 7.19 -11.28
C GLY A 38 16.87 8.39 -10.42
N HIS A 39 16.78 9.62 -10.93
CA HIS A 39 17.21 10.85 -10.23
C HIS A 39 16.04 11.69 -9.67
N VAL A 40 14.82 11.49 -10.16
CA VAL A 40 13.65 12.25 -9.72
C VAL A 40 13.29 11.86 -8.29
N THR A 41 13.18 12.87 -7.42
CA THR A 41 12.70 12.67 -6.04
C THR A 41 11.17 12.60 -6.00
N MET A 42 10.59 11.95 -4.99
CA MET A 42 9.13 11.79 -4.87
C MET A 42 8.35 13.12 -4.82
N ILE A 43 9.02 14.22 -4.42
CA ILE A 43 8.46 15.58 -4.42
C ILE A 43 8.35 16.17 -5.84
N GLN A 44 9.23 15.73 -6.75
CA GLN A 44 9.29 16.18 -8.14
C GLN A 44 8.40 15.33 -9.07
N MET A 45 7.68 14.36 -8.52
CA MET A 45 6.74 13.52 -9.27
C MET A 45 5.70 14.30 -10.09
N PRO A 46 5.07 15.40 -9.58
CA PRO A 46 4.15 16.19 -10.39
C PRO A 46 4.77 16.69 -11.71
N GLN A 47 6.03 17.15 -11.66
CA GLN A 47 6.76 17.67 -12.82
C GLN A 47 7.20 16.56 -13.76
N MET A 48 7.61 15.41 -13.22
CA MET A 48 7.96 14.25 -14.03
C MET A 48 6.75 13.74 -14.82
N VAL A 49 5.58 13.63 -14.16
CA VAL A 49 4.32 13.24 -14.82
C VAL A 49 3.94 14.25 -15.90
N GLY A 50 4.04 15.55 -15.60
CA GLY A 50 3.80 16.60 -16.59
C GLY A 50 4.73 16.49 -17.81
N LEU A 51 6.02 16.22 -17.59
CA LEU A 51 7.01 16.06 -18.65
C LEU A 51 6.73 14.81 -19.52
N LEU A 52 6.32 13.70 -18.92
CA LEU A 52 5.96 12.48 -19.65
C LEU A 52 4.74 12.73 -20.56
N ASN A 53 3.72 13.45 -20.07
CA ASN A 53 2.57 13.85 -20.88
C ASN A 53 3.00 14.77 -22.03
N ALA A 54 3.97 15.67 -21.78
CA ALA A 54 4.51 16.55 -22.80
C ALA A 54 5.10 15.75 -23.97
N PHE A 55 6.00 14.80 -23.66
CA PHE A 55 6.65 13.98 -24.68
C PHE A 55 5.68 13.05 -25.40
N GLY A 56 4.65 12.54 -24.72
CA GLY A 56 3.58 11.78 -25.37
C GLY A 56 2.80 12.61 -26.41
N GLY A 57 2.47 13.85 -26.06
CA GLY A 57 1.83 14.79 -26.99
C GLY A 57 2.74 15.16 -28.17
N LEU A 58 4.02 15.45 -27.90
CA LEU A 58 4.99 15.78 -28.95
C LEU A 58 5.23 14.62 -29.91
N ALA A 59 5.32 13.38 -29.40
CA ALA A 59 5.48 12.19 -30.24
C ALA A 59 4.33 12.04 -31.24
N SER A 60 3.08 12.22 -30.77
CA SER A 60 1.88 12.15 -31.62
C SER A 60 1.84 13.27 -32.67
N ALA A 61 2.30 14.48 -32.31
CA ALA A 61 2.40 15.61 -33.24
C ALA A 61 3.49 15.41 -34.31
N LEU A 62 4.65 14.84 -33.93
CA LEU A 62 5.72 14.51 -34.86
C LEU A 62 5.32 13.37 -35.81
N GLU A 63 4.56 12.40 -35.32
CA GLU A 63 3.96 11.35 -36.14
C GLU A 63 3.03 11.94 -37.22
N ALA A 64 2.15 12.87 -36.83
CA ALA A 64 1.27 13.57 -37.77
C ALA A 64 2.06 14.39 -38.81
N LEU A 65 3.15 15.05 -38.39
CA LEU A 65 4.04 15.76 -39.32
C LEU A 65 4.73 14.81 -40.29
N GLY A 66 5.21 13.65 -39.80
CA GLY A 66 5.88 12.65 -40.61
C GLY A 66 4.96 12.12 -41.72
N LEU A 67 3.71 11.80 -41.38
CA LEU A 67 2.72 11.37 -42.37
C LEU A 67 2.33 12.50 -43.33
N PHE A 68 2.25 13.75 -42.86
CA PHE A 68 1.99 14.89 -43.74
C PHE A 68 3.11 15.12 -44.76
N LEU A 69 4.36 14.83 -44.37
CA LEU A 69 5.56 14.99 -45.22
C LEU A 69 5.69 13.91 -46.29
N ASP A 70 5.18 12.71 -46.04
CA ASP A 70 5.30 11.58 -46.96
C ASP A 70 4.04 11.44 -47.84
N PRO A 71 4.06 11.94 -49.09
CA PRO A 71 2.91 11.85 -49.99
C PRO A 71 2.59 10.40 -50.41
N ASN A 72 3.51 9.45 -50.16
CA ASN A 72 3.36 8.04 -50.52
C ASN A 72 3.22 7.13 -49.28
N ALA A 73 2.97 7.70 -48.09
CA ALA A 73 2.85 6.93 -46.87
C ALA A 73 1.81 5.82 -47.04
N GLU A 74 2.14 4.58 -46.69
CA GLU A 74 1.25 3.41 -46.85
C GLU A 74 0.04 3.45 -45.89
N PHE A 75 0.22 4.10 -44.73
CA PHE A 75 -0.81 4.29 -43.71
C PHE A 75 -1.13 5.77 -43.55
N GLY A 76 -2.36 6.09 -43.14
CA GLY A 76 -2.83 7.46 -42.98
C GLY A 76 -3.48 8.02 -44.24
N PRO A 77 -3.82 9.33 -44.24
CA PRO A 77 -4.67 9.93 -45.26
C PRO A 77 -4.08 9.89 -46.68
N ASN A 78 -2.77 9.63 -46.80
CA ASN A 78 -2.05 9.56 -48.07
C ASN A 78 -2.02 8.14 -48.65
N GLY A 79 -2.05 7.11 -47.80
CA GLY A 79 -1.96 5.70 -48.20
C GLY A 79 -3.29 5.07 -48.57
N SER A 80 -4.36 5.57 -47.97
CA SER A 80 -5.74 5.24 -48.34
C SER A 80 -6.15 5.82 -49.72
N ALA A 81 -5.25 6.53 -50.41
CA ALA A 81 -5.43 6.98 -51.79
C ALA A 81 -5.46 5.83 -52.83
N GLN A 82 -5.05 4.60 -52.46
CA GLN A 82 -5.00 3.42 -53.33
C GLN A 82 -6.23 2.47 -53.22
N ILE A 83 -7.30 2.84 -52.50
CA ILE A 83 -8.50 2.00 -52.25
C ILE A 83 -9.71 2.46 -53.11
N ASP A 84 -10.58 1.51 -53.45
CA ASP A 84 -11.76 1.61 -54.36
C ASP A 84 -12.81 2.68 -53.96
N ASP A 85 -13.53 3.23 -54.95
CA ASP A 85 -14.15 4.58 -54.91
C ASP A 85 -15.31 4.82 -53.91
N SER A 86 -16.03 3.82 -53.39
CA SER A 86 -17.26 4.07 -52.60
C SER A 86 -17.09 4.09 -51.08
N GLU A 87 -16.08 3.41 -50.51
CA GLU A 87 -15.73 3.45 -49.07
C GLU A 87 -14.67 4.55 -48.77
N ARG A 88 -14.10 5.12 -49.83
CA ARG A 88 -12.96 6.04 -49.92
C ARG A 88 -13.10 7.35 -49.13
N THR A 89 -14.31 7.90 -48.99
CA THR A 89 -14.46 9.28 -48.50
C THR A 89 -14.45 9.38 -46.97
N ALA A 90 -15.06 8.43 -46.26
CA ALA A 90 -15.24 8.56 -44.81
C ALA A 90 -13.94 8.27 -44.05
N GLU A 91 -13.21 7.22 -44.42
CA GLU A 91 -11.97 6.82 -43.74
C GLU A 91 -10.85 7.86 -43.93
N VAL A 92 -10.63 8.32 -45.16
CA VAL A 92 -9.65 9.37 -45.47
C VAL A 92 -9.98 10.66 -44.70
N VAL A 93 -11.26 11.04 -44.63
CA VAL A 93 -11.69 12.22 -43.85
C VAL A 93 -11.40 12.03 -42.37
N ILE A 94 -11.70 10.85 -41.79
CA ILE A 94 -11.41 10.57 -40.38
C ILE A 94 -9.90 10.62 -40.11
N GLN A 95 -9.08 9.98 -40.96
CA GLN A 95 -7.62 9.97 -40.82
C GLN A 95 -7.03 11.39 -40.97
N THR A 96 -7.53 12.18 -41.91
CA THR A 96 -7.12 13.58 -42.11
C THR A 96 -7.47 14.44 -40.90
N ILE A 97 -8.70 14.32 -40.37
CA ILE A 97 -9.12 15.03 -39.16
C ILE A 97 -8.26 14.59 -37.97
N ALA A 98 -8.02 13.28 -37.81
CA ALA A 98 -7.20 12.75 -36.73
C ALA A 98 -5.76 13.26 -36.79
N MET A 99 -5.16 13.36 -37.98
CA MET A 99 -3.82 13.91 -38.17
C MET A 99 -3.74 15.38 -37.72
N PHE A 100 -4.66 16.24 -38.16
CA PHE A 100 -4.69 17.64 -37.73
C PHE A 100 -4.95 17.79 -36.23
N LEU A 101 -5.89 17.01 -35.66
CA LEU A 101 -6.14 17.01 -34.22
C LEU A 101 -4.94 16.52 -33.42
N SER A 102 -4.21 15.52 -33.91
CA SER A 102 -2.97 15.02 -33.30
C SER A 102 -1.91 16.13 -33.23
N MET A 103 -1.71 16.88 -34.32
CA MET A 103 -0.82 18.05 -34.30
C MET A 103 -1.28 19.10 -33.28
N ILE A 104 -2.56 19.51 -33.34
CA ILE A 104 -3.07 20.61 -32.53
C ILE A 104 -2.97 20.27 -31.05
N ILE A 105 -3.53 19.13 -30.65
CA ILE A 105 -3.59 18.72 -29.25
C ILE A 105 -2.19 18.30 -28.78
N GLY A 106 -1.38 17.66 -29.62
CA GLY A 106 -0.02 17.26 -29.27
C GLY A 106 0.89 18.44 -28.96
N MET A 107 0.89 19.48 -29.80
CA MET A 107 1.68 20.70 -29.56
C MET A 107 1.14 21.53 -28.40
N LEU A 108 -0.20 21.60 -28.24
CA LEU A 108 -0.83 22.24 -27.09
C LEU A 108 -0.43 21.55 -25.79
N THR A 109 -0.50 20.22 -25.74
CA THR A 109 -0.15 19.42 -24.57
C THR A 109 1.33 19.53 -24.26
N PHE A 110 2.21 19.45 -25.25
CA PHE A 110 3.65 19.60 -25.05
C PHE A 110 4.00 20.94 -24.39
N PHE A 111 3.63 22.05 -25.03
CA PHE A 111 3.97 23.38 -24.50
C PHE A 111 3.20 23.71 -23.21
N GLY A 112 1.95 23.28 -23.08
CA GLY A 112 1.17 23.43 -21.85
C GLY A 112 1.84 22.73 -20.68
N SER A 113 2.27 21.48 -20.87
CA SER A 113 2.97 20.69 -19.85
C SER A 113 4.31 21.29 -19.45
N ILE A 114 5.07 21.84 -20.40
CA ILE A 114 6.33 22.55 -20.09
C ILE A 114 6.07 23.76 -19.19
N ILE A 115 5.06 24.58 -19.49
CA ILE A 115 4.69 25.73 -18.64
C ILE A 115 4.22 25.27 -17.26
N ALA A 116 3.44 24.18 -17.17
CA ALA A 116 3.01 23.60 -15.90
C ALA A 116 4.22 23.16 -15.06
N CYS A 117 5.18 22.46 -15.66
CA CYS A 117 6.41 22.03 -15.01
C CYS A 117 7.25 23.21 -14.51
N LEU A 118 7.41 24.26 -15.32
CA LEU A 118 8.13 25.48 -14.95
C LEU A 118 7.47 26.20 -13.77
N LYS A 119 6.14 26.24 -13.70
CA LYS A 119 5.39 26.80 -12.56
C LYS A 119 5.57 25.98 -11.28
N LEU A 120 5.58 24.65 -11.41
CA LEU A 120 5.72 23.73 -10.26
C LEU A 120 7.14 23.72 -9.70
N ASN A 121 8.17 23.82 -10.55
CA ASN A 121 9.57 23.94 -10.14
C ASN A 121 9.95 25.34 -9.63
N GLY A 122 9.08 26.35 -9.80
CA GLY A 122 9.32 27.71 -9.33
C GLY A 122 10.16 28.58 -10.28
N ASN A 123 10.56 28.04 -11.44
CA ASN A 123 11.22 28.81 -12.50
C ASN A 123 10.28 29.87 -13.12
N LEU A 124 8.97 29.61 -13.10
CA LEU A 124 7.94 30.58 -13.47
C LEU A 124 7.06 30.90 -12.25
N ALA A 125 6.64 32.16 -12.13
CA ALA A 125 5.78 32.59 -11.04
C ALA A 125 4.46 31.78 -11.00
N SER A 126 4.09 31.30 -9.81
CA SER A 126 2.88 30.48 -9.63
C SER A 126 1.56 31.26 -9.73
N LYS A 127 1.60 32.60 -9.72
CA LYS A 127 0.39 33.43 -9.88
C LYS A 127 -0.15 33.34 -11.31
N ALA A 128 -1.47 33.26 -11.44
CA ALA A 128 -2.15 33.34 -12.74
C ALA A 128 -1.80 34.66 -13.45
N ARG A 129 -1.41 34.58 -14.72
CA ARG A 129 -1.17 35.75 -15.58
C ARG A 129 -2.13 35.68 -16.77
N VAL A 130 -3.23 36.42 -16.68
CA VAL A 130 -4.23 36.47 -17.74
C VAL A 130 -3.86 37.59 -18.71
N PRO A 131 -3.54 37.31 -19.98
CA PRO A 131 -3.26 38.35 -20.97
C PRO A 131 -4.54 39.15 -21.28
N PRO A 132 -4.41 40.46 -21.60
CA PRO A 132 -5.56 41.27 -21.99
C PRO A 132 -6.22 40.68 -23.24
N PHE A 133 -7.56 40.73 -23.30
CA PHE A 133 -8.36 40.17 -24.40
C PHE A 133 -8.12 38.68 -24.70
N ARG A 134 -7.72 37.89 -23.68
CA ARG A 134 -7.43 36.44 -23.80
C ARG A 134 -8.43 35.68 -24.66
N THR A 135 -9.73 35.86 -24.42
CA THR A 135 -10.78 35.15 -25.16
C THR A 135 -10.74 35.46 -26.64
N ILE A 136 -10.61 36.74 -27.00
CA ILE A 136 -10.52 37.18 -28.40
C ILE A 136 -9.25 36.62 -29.05
N ILE A 137 -8.10 36.72 -28.38
CA ILE A 137 -6.83 36.17 -28.88
C ILE A 137 -6.95 34.66 -29.12
N THR A 138 -7.57 33.93 -28.19
CA THR A 138 -7.75 32.48 -28.30
C THR A 138 -8.69 32.12 -29.45
N LEU A 139 -9.80 32.85 -29.63
CA LEU A 139 -10.72 32.66 -30.75
C LEU A 139 -10.04 32.92 -32.10
N ILE A 140 -9.21 33.96 -32.20
CA ILE A 140 -8.44 34.27 -33.41
C ILE A 140 -7.44 33.14 -33.70
N ILE A 141 -6.71 32.66 -32.68
CA ILE A 141 -5.77 31.55 -32.84
C ILE A 141 -6.51 30.29 -33.34
N MET A 142 -7.66 29.94 -32.77
CA MET A 142 -8.46 28.80 -33.21
C MET A 142 -8.95 28.95 -34.66
N ALA A 143 -9.42 30.15 -35.05
CA ALA A 143 -9.86 30.42 -36.42
C ALA A 143 -8.71 30.32 -37.43
N LEU A 144 -7.51 30.80 -37.05
CA LEU A 144 -6.31 30.68 -37.88
C LEU A 144 -5.83 29.24 -38.00
N ILE A 145 -5.86 28.46 -36.90
CA ILE A 145 -5.55 27.03 -36.93
C ILE A 145 -6.46 26.30 -37.93
N VAL A 146 -7.77 26.49 -37.84
CA VAL A 146 -8.73 25.86 -38.77
C VAL A 146 -8.46 26.30 -40.21
N THR A 147 -8.23 27.59 -40.44
CA THR A 147 -7.88 28.12 -41.77
C THR A 147 -6.64 27.44 -42.32
N PHE A 148 -5.56 27.34 -41.55
CA PHE A 148 -4.31 26.72 -42.01
C PHE A 148 -4.42 25.20 -42.16
N CYS A 149 -5.26 24.50 -41.39
CA CYS A 149 -5.55 23.09 -41.65
C CYS A 149 -6.23 22.91 -43.02
N VAL A 150 -7.21 23.74 -43.35
CA VAL A 150 -7.89 23.70 -44.66
C VAL A 150 -6.92 24.02 -45.79
N LEU A 151 -6.08 25.04 -45.64
CA LEU A 151 -5.07 25.41 -46.63
C LEU A 151 -4.00 24.32 -46.78
N ALA A 152 -3.52 23.73 -45.69
CA ALA A 152 -2.57 22.61 -45.72
C ALA A 152 -3.13 21.41 -46.49
N ASN A 153 -4.40 21.06 -46.24
CA ASN A 153 -5.08 19.98 -46.94
C ASN A 153 -5.35 20.31 -48.42
N HIS A 154 -5.67 21.57 -48.74
CA HIS A 154 -5.91 22.02 -50.11
C HIS A 154 -4.65 21.95 -50.98
N GLU A 155 -3.51 22.40 -50.45
CA GLU A 155 -2.23 22.35 -51.18
C GLU A 155 -1.72 20.90 -51.33
N GLY A 156 -2.14 20.01 -50.45
CA GLY A 156 -1.80 18.59 -50.50
C GLY A 156 -0.51 18.25 -49.77
N TYR A 157 -0.37 16.95 -49.50
CA TYR A 157 0.68 16.35 -48.70
C TYR A 157 2.03 16.34 -49.42
N GLY A 158 3.13 16.44 -48.65
CA GLY A 158 4.48 16.50 -49.20
C GLY A 158 4.82 17.76 -50.01
N THR A 159 3.90 18.73 -50.13
CA THR A 159 4.15 20.01 -50.81
C THR A 159 4.82 21.02 -49.89
N GLY A 160 5.72 21.86 -50.44
CA GLY A 160 6.41 22.88 -49.66
C GLY A 160 5.46 23.91 -49.02
N LEU A 161 4.38 24.27 -49.73
CA LEU A 161 3.39 25.22 -49.23
C LEU A 161 2.45 24.58 -48.20
N GLY A 162 2.00 23.34 -48.43
CA GLY A 162 1.24 22.58 -47.45
C GLY A 162 2.00 22.37 -46.15
N LEU A 163 3.30 22.04 -46.23
CA LEU A 163 4.17 21.89 -45.07
C LEU A 163 4.29 23.20 -44.29
N MET A 164 4.44 24.34 -44.97
CA MET A 164 4.49 25.64 -44.33
C MET A 164 3.20 25.91 -43.53
N TYR A 165 2.02 25.61 -44.08
CA TYR A 165 0.75 25.73 -43.36
C TYR A 165 0.66 24.76 -42.18
N MET A 166 1.13 23.53 -42.33
CA MET A 166 1.20 22.54 -41.25
C MET A 166 2.08 23.02 -40.09
N LEU A 167 3.21 23.67 -40.39
CA LEU A 167 4.08 24.28 -39.39
C LEU A 167 3.45 25.51 -38.72
N PHE A 168 2.64 26.30 -39.44
CA PHE A 168 1.84 27.36 -38.80
C PHE A 168 0.80 26.80 -37.83
N VAL A 169 0.14 25.69 -38.17
CA VAL A 169 -0.75 24.98 -37.25
C VAL A 169 0.01 24.57 -35.99
N ALA A 170 1.20 23.99 -36.13
CA ALA A 170 2.04 23.60 -34.99
C ALA A 170 2.44 24.80 -34.12
N ALA A 171 2.87 25.90 -34.73
CA ALA A 171 3.29 27.11 -34.03
C ALA A 171 2.13 27.78 -33.26
N LEU A 172 0.96 27.92 -33.90
CA LEU A 172 -0.22 28.49 -33.27
C LEU A 172 -0.75 27.62 -32.13
N SER A 173 -0.71 26.29 -32.29
CA SER A 173 -1.10 25.33 -31.24
C SER A 173 -0.14 25.38 -30.05
N SER A 174 1.15 25.58 -30.31
CA SER A 174 2.17 25.80 -29.28
C SER A 174 1.89 27.07 -28.46
N ILE A 175 1.60 28.18 -29.15
CA ILE A 175 1.22 29.46 -28.52
C ILE A 175 -0.06 29.26 -27.70
N TRP A 176 -1.04 28.56 -28.23
CA TRP A 176 -2.28 28.27 -27.50
C TRP A 176 -2.03 27.48 -26.22
N GLY A 177 -1.19 26.44 -26.25
CA GLY A 177 -0.79 25.68 -25.06
C GLY A 177 -0.13 26.55 -23.99
N VAL A 178 0.77 27.47 -24.39
CA VAL A 178 1.38 28.43 -23.46
C VAL A 178 0.34 29.37 -22.86
N LEU A 179 -0.50 29.99 -23.69
CA LEU A 179 -1.53 30.94 -23.24
C LEU A 179 -2.59 30.27 -22.35
N PHE A 180 -2.89 29.00 -22.61
CA PHE A 180 -3.82 28.20 -21.83
C PHE A 180 -3.31 28.00 -20.40
N VAL A 181 -2.09 27.51 -20.22
CA VAL A 181 -1.55 27.18 -18.88
C VAL A 181 -1.05 28.42 -18.13
N ILE A 182 -0.55 29.46 -18.82
CA ILE A 182 -0.04 30.66 -18.15
C ILE A 182 -1.13 31.40 -17.36
N ALA A 183 -2.38 31.32 -17.83
CA ALA A 183 -3.55 31.93 -17.21
C ALA A 183 -4.06 31.18 -15.96
N ILE A 184 -3.52 29.99 -15.65
CA ILE A 184 -3.97 29.17 -14.52
C ILE A 184 -3.04 29.36 -13.32
N GLY A 185 -3.60 29.47 -12.11
CA GLY A 185 -2.82 29.59 -10.87
C GLY A 185 -2.10 28.28 -10.52
N GLY A 186 -1.04 28.37 -9.72
CA GLY A 186 -0.30 27.20 -9.28
C GLY A 186 -1.12 26.23 -8.40
N ALA A 187 -2.25 26.68 -7.82
CA ALA A 187 -3.15 25.88 -6.96
C ALA A 187 -3.75 24.76 -7.76
N ASP A 188 -4.11 25.15 -8.97
CA ASP A 188 -4.90 24.41 -9.92
C ASP A 188 -3.99 23.61 -10.86
N MET A 189 -2.66 23.72 -10.73
CA MET A 189 -1.70 22.96 -11.55
C MET A 189 -1.89 21.43 -11.49
N PRO A 190 -2.27 20.81 -10.35
CA PRO A 190 -2.56 19.38 -10.34
C PRO A 190 -3.72 19.02 -11.28
N VAL A 191 -4.77 19.85 -11.32
CA VAL A 191 -5.88 19.70 -12.27
C VAL A 191 -5.39 19.88 -13.71
N VAL A 192 -4.56 20.90 -13.96
CA VAL A 192 -3.98 21.14 -15.29
C VAL A 192 -3.16 19.95 -15.78
N ILE A 193 -2.36 19.32 -14.91
CA ILE A 193 -1.61 18.10 -15.27
C ILE A 193 -2.56 16.98 -15.69
N CYS A 194 -3.68 16.79 -14.99
CA CYS A 194 -4.67 15.77 -15.33
C CYS A 194 -5.37 16.07 -16.67
N ILE A 195 -5.65 17.34 -16.96
CA ILE A 195 -6.24 17.76 -18.24
C ILE A 195 -5.25 17.58 -19.39
N LEU A 196 -3.98 17.90 -19.18
CA LEU A 196 -2.93 17.68 -20.18
C LEU A 196 -2.67 16.18 -20.39
N ASN A 197 -2.85 15.35 -19.34
CA ASN A 197 -2.87 13.89 -19.47
C ASN A 197 -4.00 13.42 -20.38
N THR A 198 -5.22 13.95 -20.19
CA THR A 198 -6.35 13.73 -21.10
C THR A 198 -5.98 14.06 -22.54
N GLY A 199 -5.32 15.22 -22.75
CA GLY A 199 -4.82 15.64 -24.05
C GLY A 199 -3.87 14.61 -24.67
N SER A 200 -2.87 14.14 -23.92
CA SER A 200 -1.94 13.11 -24.40
C SER A 200 -2.60 11.75 -24.70
N GLY A 201 -3.63 11.38 -23.95
CA GLY A 201 -4.43 10.19 -24.24
C GLY A 201 -5.23 10.34 -25.54
N PHE A 202 -5.86 11.50 -25.73
CA PHE A 202 -6.64 11.79 -26.94
C PHE A 202 -5.75 11.90 -28.19
N THR A 203 -4.53 12.42 -28.09
CA THR A 203 -3.58 12.38 -29.21
C THR A 203 -3.19 10.94 -29.55
N GLY A 204 -3.08 10.05 -28.55
CA GLY A 204 -2.90 8.62 -28.78
C GLY A 204 -4.08 7.96 -29.50
N VAL A 205 -5.32 8.40 -29.23
CA VAL A 205 -6.51 7.99 -30.00
C VAL A 205 -6.43 8.49 -31.44
N CYS A 206 -6.05 9.75 -31.64
CA CYS A 206 -5.85 10.33 -32.98
C CYS A 206 -4.76 9.59 -33.76
N ALA A 207 -3.62 9.28 -33.14
CA ALA A 207 -2.56 8.46 -33.72
C ALA A 207 -3.07 7.06 -34.11
N GLY A 208 -3.87 6.44 -33.24
CA GLY A 208 -4.53 5.17 -33.53
C GLY A 208 -5.49 5.23 -34.73
N PHE A 209 -6.30 6.27 -34.87
CA PHE A 209 -7.15 6.44 -36.06
C PHE A 209 -6.33 6.74 -37.32
N MET A 210 -5.31 7.57 -37.20
CA MET A 210 -4.42 7.95 -38.28
C MET A 210 -3.67 6.74 -38.86
N LEU A 211 -3.22 5.81 -38.01
CA LEU A 211 -2.51 4.59 -38.43
C LEU A 211 -3.39 3.35 -38.55
N ALA A 212 -4.72 3.47 -38.40
CA ALA A 212 -5.65 2.34 -38.28
C ALA A 212 -5.22 1.30 -37.21
N ASN A 213 -4.56 1.74 -36.14
CA ASN A 213 -3.99 0.89 -35.10
C ASN A 213 -4.90 0.83 -33.87
N LYS A 214 -5.61 -0.30 -33.73
CA LYS A 214 -6.54 -0.56 -32.62
C LYS A 214 -5.88 -0.50 -31.24
N LEU A 215 -4.61 -0.92 -31.12
CA LEU A 215 -3.91 -0.89 -29.83
C LEU A 215 -3.74 0.55 -29.35
N LEU A 216 -3.31 1.45 -30.24
CA LEU A 216 -3.15 2.88 -29.93
C LEU A 216 -4.48 3.54 -29.57
N VAL A 217 -5.56 3.22 -30.29
CA VAL A 217 -6.92 3.70 -29.97
C VAL A 217 -7.31 3.27 -28.56
N ILE A 218 -7.15 1.99 -28.22
CA ILE A 218 -7.52 1.44 -26.91
C ILE A 218 -6.67 2.09 -25.81
N THR A 219 -5.34 2.10 -25.96
CA THR A 219 -4.44 2.67 -24.94
C THR A 219 -4.65 4.17 -24.77
N GLY A 220 -4.84 4.91 -25.87
CA GLY A 220 -5.10 6.34 -25.84
C GLY A 220 -6.43 6.66 -25.15
N ALA A 221 -7.48 5.89 -25.42
CA ALA A 221 -8.78 6.06 -24.78
C ALA A 221 -8.70 5.79 -23.26
N PHE A 222 -8.00 4.74 -22.84
CA PHE A 222 -7.79 4.46 -21.41
C PHE A 222 -7.09 5.62 -20.70
N VAL A 223 -6.00 6.15 -21.28
CA VAL A 223 -5.25 7.28 -20.71
C VAL A 223 -6.12 8.54 -20.70
N GLY A 224 -6.82 8.82 -21.81
CA GLY A 224 -7.68 9.98 -21.98
C GLY A 224 -8.82 10.01 -20.95
N CYS A 225 -9.55 8.91 -20.82
CA CYS A 225 -10.63 8.79 -19.85
C CYS A 225 -10.12 8.85 -18.41
N SER A 226 -8.99 8.22 -18.10
CA SER A 226 -8.37 8.29 -16.77
C SER A 226 -8.00 9.72 -16.38
N GLY A 227 -7.37 10.47 -17.28
CA GLY A 227 -7.06 11.89 -17.07
C GLY A 227 -8.30 12.75 -16.84
N ALA A 228 -9.38 12.50 -17.60
CA ALA A 228 -10.62 13.25 -17.49
C ALA A 228 -11.31 13.00 -16.13
N ILE A 229 -11.41 11.74 -15.73
CA ILE A 229 -11.99 11.34 -14.43
C ILE A 229 -11.18 11.95 -13.28
N LEU A 230 -9.85 11.86 -13.33
CA LEU A 230 -8.97 12.47 -12.32
C LEU A 230 -9.15 13.99 -12.24
N SER A 231 -9.33 14.66 -13.39
CA SER A 231 -9.58 16.11 -13.43
C SER A 231 -10.87 16.47 -12.71
N VAL A 232 -11.94 15.70 -12.91
CA VAL A 232 -13.24 15.91 -12.24
C VAL A 232 -13.13 15.66 -10.74
N ILE A 233 -12.54 14.55 -10.32
CA ILE A 233 -12.36 14.21 -8.90
C ILE A 233 -11.56 15.32 -8.18
N MET A 234 -10.51 15.84 -8.81
CA MET A 234 -9.74 16.95 -8.23
C MET A 234 -10.53 18.25 -8.15
N CYS A 235 -11.33 18.57 -9.18
CA CYS A 235 -12.21 19.73 -9.18
C CYS A 235 -13.28 19.64 -8.07
N GLU A 236 -13.96 18.49 -7.94
CA GLU A 236 -14.96 18.23 -6.90
C GLU A 236 -14.36 18.33 -5.50
N ALA A 237 -13.18 17.75 -5.28
CA ALA A 237 -12.48 17.82 -4.01
C ALA A 237 -11.98 19.24 -3.63
N MET A 238 -11.93 20.17 -4.59
CA MET A 238 -11.67 21.60 -4.35
C MET A 238 -12.96 22.43 -4.26
N ASN A 239 -14.13 21.82 -4.45
CA ASN A 239 -15.41 22.49 -4.68
C ASN A 239 -15.34 23.58 -5.76
N ARG A 240 -14.66 23.28 -6.88
CA ARG A 240 -14.57 24.16 -8.06
C ARG A 240 -15.03 23.40 -9.30
N SER A 241 -15.73 24.09 -10.20
CA SER A 241 -16.05 23.49 -11.49
C SER A 241 -14.81 23.43 -12.39
N LEU A 242 -14.79 22.46 -13.31
CA LEU A 242 -13.74 22.35 -14.33
C LEU A 242 -13.62 23.67 -15.13
N TRP A 243 -14.77 24.28 -15.44
CA TRP A 243 -14.83 25.55 -16.18
C TRP A 243 -14.19 26.71 -15.42
N SER A 244 -14.48 26.89 -14.13
CA SER A 244 -13.90 27.99 -13.33
C SER A 244 -12.38 27.84 -13.19
N THR A 245 -11.90 26.59 -13.14
CA THR A 245 -10.49 26.23 -13.07
C THR A 245 -9.76 26.53 -14.40
N LEU A 246 -10.38 26.22 -15.54
CA LEU A 246 -9.79 26.40 -16.88
C LEU A 246 -9.82 27.84 -17.41
N VAL A 247 -10.91 28.55 -17.14
CA VAL A 247 -11.09 29.93 -17.61
C VAL A 247 -10.26 30.90 -16.78
N GLY A 248 -9.79 30.51 -15.59
CA GLY A 248 -8.89 31.35 -14.79
C GLY A 248 -9.48 32.74 -14.60
N GLY A 249 -10.64 32.82 -13.95
CA GLY A 249 -11.36 34.10 -13.82
C GLY A 249 -12.87 34.01 -13.65
N PHE A 250 -13.38 33.06 -12.87
CA PHE A 250 -14.71 33.15 -12.26
C PHE A 250 -14.56 32.71 -10.80
N GLY A 251 -14.24 33.69 -9.95
CA GLY A 251 -13.87 33.54 -8.55
C GLY A 251 -13.45 34.88 -7.91
N GLU A 252 -13.04 35.87 -8.72
CA GLU A 252 -12.94 37.27 -8.28
C GLU A 252 -14.32 37.94 -8.06
N GLY A 253 -15.42 37.21 -8.27
CA GLY A 253 -16.78 37.63 -7.92
C GLY A 253 -17.24 37.20 -6.52
N ALA A 254 -16.51 36.31 -5.85
CA ALA A 254 -16.66 36.12 -4.41
C ALA A 254 -15.63 37.04 -3.76
N SER A 255 -16.16 38.07 -3.11
CA SER A 255 -15.44 39.10 -2.36
C SER A 255 -14.11 38.61 -1.78
N SER A 256 -13.06 39.41 -1.97
CA SER A 256 -11.84 39.42 -1.16
C SER A 256 -12.11 39.84 0.30
N GLY A 257 -13.17 39.29 0.89
CA GLY A 257 -13.83 39.76 2.10
C GLY A 257 -14.18 38.61 3.03
N GLY A 258 -13.37 37.54 3.05
CA GLY A 258 -13.36 36.66 4.21
C GLY A 258 -13.08 37.51 5.44
N ALA A 259 -13.90 37.38 6.48
CA ALA A 259 -13.70 38.12 7.73
C ALA A 259 -12.25 37.92 8.20
N LYS A 260 -11.56 39.02 8.51
CA LYS A 260 -10.24 38.91 9.15
C LYS A 260 -10.42 38.11 10.42
N VAL A 261 -9.64 37.06 10.57
CA VAL A 261 -9.67 36.22 11.75
C VAL A 261 -9.13 37.04 12.93
N GLU A 262 -10.04 37.53 13.77
CA GLU A 262 -9.70 38.21 15.02
C GLU A 262 -9.48 37.17 16.13
N GLY A 263 -8.33 37.23 16.79
CA GLY A 263 -7.96 36.30 17.86
C GLY A 263 -6.45 36.11 17.97
N GLU A 264 -6.01 35.65 19.13
CA GLU A 264 -4.58 35.39 19.37
C GLU A 264 -4.26 33.92 19.10
N MET A 265 -3.23 33.69 18.27
CA MET A 265 -2.70 32.35 18.02
C MET A 265 -1.91 31.87 19.25
N ARG A 266 -2.39 30.82 19.91
CA ARG A 266 -1.74 30.23 21.08
C ARG A 266 -0.62 29.27 20.64
N GLU A 267 0.62 29.57 20.99
CA GLU A 267 1.77 28.70 20.71
C GLU A 267 1.90 27.60 21.77
N ILE A 268 2.40 26.42 21.38
CA ILE A 268 2.72 25.31 22.29
C ILE A 268 4.22 25.02 22.24
N ALA A 269 4.82 24.81 23.39
CA ALA A 269 6.22 24.40 23.50
C ALA A 269 6.40 22.91 23.12
N LEU A 270 7.64 22.52 22.78
CA LEU A 270 7.98 21.14 22.43
C LEU A 270 7.63 20.17 23.57
N GLU A 271 7.97 20.55 24.79
CA GLU A 271 7.77 19.76 26.00
C GLU A 271 6.28 19.51 26.27
N GLU A 272 5.47 20.56 26.22
CA GLU A 272 4.02 20.47 26.43
C GLU A 272 3.36 19.59 25.36
N LEU A 273 3.79 19.71 24.10
CA LEU A 273 3.29 18.87 23.01
C LEU A 273 3.69 17.39 23.21
N ALA A 274 4.94 17.14 23.59
CA ALA A 274 5.42 15.78 23.84
C ALA A 274 4.67 15.12 25.00
N GLU A 275 4.38 15.86 26.07
CA GLU A 275 3.59 15.38 27.20
C GLU A 275 2.13 15.12 26.83
N ALA A 276 1.50 16.02 26.05
CA ALA A 276 0.14 15.84 25.56
C ALA A 276 0.02 14.55 24.72
N LEU A 277 0.97 14.34 23.80
CA LEU A 277 1.03 13.11 22.99
C LEU A 277 1.33 11.87 23.82
N ASN A 278 2.16 11.99 24.86
CA ASN A 278 2.47 10.88 25.75
C ASN A 278 1.25 10.41 26.57
N ARG A 279 0.31 11.32 26.87
CA ARG A 279 -0.93 11.01 27.60
C ARG A 279 -2.11 10.63 26.69
N SER A 280 -1.95 10.74 25.38
CA SER A 280 -3.02 10.51 24.40
C SER A 280 -3.22 9.02 24.14
N LYS A 281 -4.47 8.60 23.88
CA LYS A 281 -4.83 7.24 23.42
C LYS A 281 -5.09 7.20 21.93
N GLU A 282 -5.67 8.28 21.38
CA GLU A 282 -6.02 8.43 19.96
C GLU A 282 -5.34 9.67 19.37
N VAL A 283 -4.51 9.49 18.34
CA VAL A 283 -3.82 10.57 17.64
C VAL A 283 -4.07 10.47 16.14
N ILE A 284 -4.51 11.57 15.53
CA ILE A 284 -4.63 11.68 14.07
C ILE A 284 -3.56 12.64 13.54
N ILE A 285 -2.87 12.25 12.48
CA ILE A 285 -1.91 13.10 11.78
C ILE A 285 -2.51 13.49 10.42
N VAL A 286 -2.59 14.78 10.15
CA VAL A 286 -3.08 15.34 8.88
C VAL A 286 -1.91 15.97 8.12
N PRO A 287 -1.30 15.24 7.16
CA PRO A 287 -0.19 15.76 6.38
C PRO A 287 -0.65 16.70 5.26
N GLY A 288 0.13 17.74 5.00
CA GLY A 288 -0.07 18.66 3.88
C GLY A 288 1.20 18.91 3.08
N TYR A 289 1.12 19.80 2.08
CA TYR A 289 2.25 20.11 1.20
C TYR A 289 3.49 20.62 1.96
N GLY A 290 3.32 21.30 3.10
CA GLY A 290 4.44 21.74 3.92
C GLY A 290 5.30 20.59 4.45
N MET A 291 4.71 19.41 4.68
CA MET A 291 5.44 18.19 5.02
C MET A 291 6.37 17.77 3.87
N ALA A 292 5.81 17.69 2.66
CA ALA A 292 6.52 17.30 1.45
C ALA A 292 7.66 18.29 1.14
N ALA A 293 7.35 19.58 1.15
CA ALA A 293 8.33 20.64 0.88
C ALA A 293 9.52 20.62 1.86
N ALA A 294 9.28 20.21 3.11
CA ALA A 294 10.33 20.09 4.13
C ALA A 294 11.03 18.72 4.14
N LYS A 295 10.61 17.75 3.32
CA LYS A 295 11.07 16.34 3.38
C LYS A 295 10.89 15.72 4.77
N ALA A 296 9.75 15.99 5.40
CA ALA A 296 9.49 15.60 6.79
C ALA A 296 8.83 14.22 6.96
N GLN A 297 8.51 13.51 5.88
CA GLN A 297 7.75 12.25 5.92
C GLN A 297 8.40 11.17 6.80
N HIS A 298 9.74 11.06 6.79
CA HIS A 298 10.45 10.11 7.65
C HIS A 298 10.40 10.50 9.13
N ALA A 299 10.50 11.80 9.44
CA ALA A 299 10.39 12.28 10.82
C ALA A 299 8.97 12.09 11.36
N VAL A 300 7.95 12.30 10.53
CA VAL A 300 6.56 12.01 10.87
C VAL A 300 6.36 10.51 11.11
N ALA A 301 6.89 9.65 10.24
CA ALA A 301 6.85 8.20 10.42
C ALA A 301 7.54 7.75 11.72
N GLN A 302 8.68 8.35 12.07
CA GLN A 302 9.38 8.08 13.32
C GLN A 302 8.52 8.43 14.55
N VAL A 303 7.88 9.60 14.57
CA VAL A 303 6.92 9.96 15.63
C VAL A 303 5.77 8.96 15.70
N THR A 304 5.23 8.55 14.55
CA THR A 304 4.18 7.51 14.49
C THR A 304 4.65 6.19 15.08
N GLU A 305 5.85 5.71 14.73
CA GLU A 305 6.42 4.47 15.26
C GLU A 305 6.60 4.53 16.78
N ILE A 306 7.13 5.64 17.30
CA ILE A 306 7.34 5.83 18.75
C ILE A 306 6.00 5.79 19.50
N LEU A 307 5.00 6.52 19.02
CA LEU A 307 3.67 6.58 19.66
C LEU A 307 2.95 5.23 19.57
N ARG A 308 2.98 4.56 18.42
CA ARG A 308 2.40 3.21 18.27
C ARG A 308 3.11 2.18 19.13
N GLY A 309 4.43 2.30 19.30
CA GLY A 309 5.21 1.47 20.23
C GLY A 309 4.76 1.59 21.69
N ARG A 310 4.04 2.65 22.04
CA ARG A 310 3.42 2.85 23.37
C ARG A 310 1.96 2.41 23.44
N GLY A 311 1.42 1.83 22.38
CA GLY A 311 0.00 1.45 22.31
C GLY A 311 -0.94 2.61 22.00
N VAL A 312 -0.43 3.80 21.61
CA VAL A 312 -1.27 4.89 21.10
C VAL A 312 -1.80 4.54 19.72
N ARG A 313 -3.11 4.70 19.49
CA ARG A 313 -3.71 4.49 18.18
C ARG A 313 -3.43 5.71 17.29
N VAL A 314 -2.42 5.60 16.44
CA VAL A 314 -2.04 6.65 15.48
C VAL A 314 -2.58 6.34 14.10
N ARG A 315 -3.29 7.30 13.50
CA ARG A 315 -3.87 7.20 12.14
C ARG A 315 -3.57 8.45 11.33
N PHE A 316 -3.59 8.35 10.02
CA PHE A 316 -3.40 9.46 9.08
C PHE A 316 -4.71 9.78 8.38
N GLY A 317 -5.09 11.06 8.36
CA GLY A 317 -6.21 11.56 7.58
C GLY A 317 -5.72 12.25 6.32
N ILE A 318 -6.01 11.68 5.15
CA ILE A 318 -5.54 12.21 3.87
C ILE A 318 -6.68 12.92 3.14
N HIS A 319 -6.50 14.23 2.95
CA HIS A 319 -7.38 15.00 2.07
C HIS A 319 -7.07 14.68 0.59
N PRO A 320 -8.07 14.50 -0.29
CA PRO A 320 -7.83 14.12 -1.70
C PRO A 320 -6.90 15.06 -2.46
N VAL A 321 -6.97 16.36 -2.17
CA VAL A 321 -6.12 17.40 -2.78
C VAL A 321 -4.88 17.79 -1.96
N ALA A 322 -4.51 16.98 -0.96
CA ALA A 322 -3.31 17.23 -0.18
C ALA A 322 -2.05 17.10 -1.04
N GLY A 323 -1.36 18.22 -1.28
CA GLY A 323 -0.09 18.25 -2.00
C GLY A 323 -0.16 18.99 -3.33
N ARG A 324 0.47 18.39 -4.35
CA ARG A 324 0.62 18.95 -5.72
C ARG A 324 0.35 17.92 -6.83
N LEU A 325 -0.11 16.74 -6.47
CA LEU A 325 -0.46 15.63 -7.35
C LEU A 325 -1.54 14.80 -6.64
N PRO A 326 -2.49 14.19 -7.35
CA PRO A 326 -3.41 13.23 -6.73
C PRO A 326 -2.63 12.13 -6.00
N GLY A 327 -2.98 11.88 -4.74
CA GLY A 327 -2.31 10.85 -3.92
C GLY A 327 -0.87 11.18 -3.50
N HIS A 328 -0.42 12.43 -3.62
CA HIS A 328 0.96 12.83 -3.28
C HIS A 328 1.33 12.43 -1.84
N MET A 329 0.42 12.62 -0.87
CA MET A 329 0.71 12.24 0.52
C MET A 329 0.81 10.72 0.70
N ASN A 330 -0.06 9.93 0.05
CA ASN A 330 -0.03 8.47 0.13
C ASN A 330 1.31 7.92 -0.36
N VAL A 331 1.83 8.48 -1.45
CA VAL A 331 3.12 8.08 -2.02
C VAL A 331 4.29 8.40 -1.09
N LEU A 332 4.31 9.59 -0.47
CA LEU A 332 5.36 9.98 0.47
C LEU A 332 5.31 9.18 1.78
N LEU A 333 4.12 8.87 2.27
CA LEU A 333 3.96 8.04 3.46
C LEU A 333 4.38 6.59 3.19
N ALA A 334 4.07 6.06 1.99
CA ALA A 334 4.54 4.76 1.56
C ALA A 334 6.09 4.71 1.43
N GLU A 335 6.72 5.75 0.88
CA GLU A 335 8.19 5.90 0.86
C GLU A 335 8.77 5.88 2.29
N ALA A 336 8.09 6.55 3.22
CA ALA A 336 8.44 6.54 4.64
C ALA A 336 8.06 5.24 5.38
N ARG A 337 7.57 4.22 4.67
CA ARG A 337 7.16 2.90 5.20
C ARG A 337 6.03 2.96 6.24
N VAL A 338 5.18 3.98 6.16
CA VAL A 338 3.96 4.04 6.97
C VAL A 338 2.99 2.95 6.50
N PRO A 339 2.49 2.08 7.39
CA PRO A 339 1.56 1.02 7.03
C PRO A 339 0.25 1.56 6.43
N TYR A 340 -0.20 0.98 5.31
CA TYR A 340 -1.39 1.47 4.60
C TYR A 340 -2.69 1.36 5.40
N ASP A 341 -2.79 0.44 6.35
CA ASP A 341 -3.96 0.22 7.21
C ASP A 341 -4.25 1.41 8.15
N ILE A 342 -3.26 2.26 8.39
CA ILE A 342 -3.40 3.47 9.20
C ILE A 342 -3.46 4.75 8.36
N VAL A 343 -3.51 4.65 7.03
CA VAL A 343 -3.63 5.78 6.11
C VAL A 343 -5.04 5.79 5.51
N LEU A 344 -5.89 6.65 6.06
CA LEU A 344 -7.32 6.71 5.75
C LEU A 344 -7.65 7.90 4.87
N ALA A 345 -8.65 7.72 4.00
CA ALA A 345 -9.23 8.81 3.23
C ALA A 345 -10.09 9.71 4.14
N MET A 346 -10.36 10.93 3.67
CA MET A 346 -11.10 11.94 4.44
C MET A 346 -12.52 11.48 4.85
N ASP A 347 -13.22 10.80 3.96
CA ASP A 347 -14.55 10.23 4.17
C ASP A 347 -14.54 9.07 5.19
N GLU A 348 -13.41 8.38 5.33
CA GLU A 348 -13.25 7.27 6.30
C GLU A 348 -12.90 7.76 7.70
N ILE A 349 -12.35 8.98 7.85
CA ILE A 349 -11.75 9.45 9.11
C ILE A 349 -12.48 10.64 9.75
N ASN A 350 -13.31 11.39 9.01
CA ASN A 350 -13.91 12.63 9.52
C ASN A 350 -14.79 12.41 10.77
N ASP A 351 -15.55 11.30 10.82
CA ASP A 351 -16.42 10.96 11.96
C ASP A 351 -15.65 10.59 13.24
N ASP A 352 -14.34 10.37 13.13
CA ASP A 352 -13.49 9.98 14.26
C ASP A 352 -12.77 11.15 14.94
N PHE A 353 -12.80 12.36 14.35
CA PHE A 353 -12.14 13.52 14.95
C PHE A 353 -12.68 13.87 16.34
N GLU A 354 -13.98 13.68 16.61
CA GLU A 354 -14.62 13.94 17.92
C GLU A 354 -14.08 13.03 19.03
N LYS A 355 -13.63 11.81 18.67
CA LYS A 355 -13.08 10.82 19.60
C LYS A 355 -11.56 10.93 19.76
N THR A 356 -10.93 11.84 19.02
CA THR A 356 -9.48 11.96 18.95
C THR A 356 -8.94 12.92 20.02
N ASP A 357 -7.91 12.49 20.75
CA ASP A 357 -7.31 13.29 21.82
C ASP A 357 -6.46 14.43 21.25
N VAL A 358 -5.55 14.11 20.33
CA VAL A 358 -4.69 15.10 19.69
C VAL A 358 -4.66 14.90 18.18
N THR A 359 -4.96 15.95 17.43
CA THR A 359 -4.77 15.98 15.97
C THR A 359 -3.56 16.85 15.62
N ILE A 360 -2.55 16.28 14.96
CA ILE A 360 -1.37 17.02 14.49
C ILE A 360 -1.53 17.33 13.00
N VAL A 361 -1.64 18.61 12.66
CA VAL A 361 -1.69 19.09 11.29
C VAL A 361 -0.28 19.47 10.83
N VAL A 362 0.29 18.73 9.89
CA VAL A 362 1.68 18.87 9.45
C VAL A 362 1.75 19.59 8.10
N GLY A 363 1.89 20.92 8.14
CA GLY A 363 2.08 21.72 6.93
C GLY A 363 0.87 21.76 5.97
N ALA A 364 -0.33 21.61 6.51
CA ALA A 364 -1.59 21.85 5.82
C ALA A 364 -2.21 23.19 6.23
N ASN A 365 -3.05 23.78 5.38
CA ASN A 365 -3.78 25.00 5.69
C ASN A 365 -5.22 24.95 5.15
N ASP A 366 -5.38 25.01 3.83
CA ASP A 366 -6.71 25.13 3.20
C ASP A 366 -7.58 23.88 3.50
N ILE A 367 -7.00 22.69 3.44
CA ILE A 367 -7.70 21.40 3.65
C ILE A 367 -8.16 21.12 5.09
N VAL A 368 -7.81 22.01 6.02
CA VAL A 368 -8.22 21.97 7.44
C VAL A 368 -8.90 23.28 7.86
N ASN A 369 -9.32 24.12 6.91
CA ASN A 369 -9.85 25.45 7.19
C ASN A 369 -11.36 25.39 7.49
N PRO A 370 -11.82 25.72 8.72
CA PRO A 370 -13.23 25.68 9.09
C PRO A 370 -14.09 26.68 8.29
N ALA A 371 -13.49 27.75 7.75
CA ALA A 371 -14.21 28.73 6.94
C ALA A 371 -14.90 28.07 5.73
N ALA A 372 -14.34 26.98 5.20
CA ALA A 372 -14.97 26.23 4.12
C ALA A 372 -16.37 25.69 4.49
N ALA A 373 -16.58 25.31 5.75
CA ALA A 373 -17.86 24.79 6.23
C ALA A 373 -18.75 25.87 6.87
N GLU A 374 -18.15 26.85 7.53
CA GLU A 374 -18.84 27.79 8.42
C GLU A 374 -19.08 29.18 7.81
N ASP A 375 -18.30 29.59 6.81
CA ASP A 375 -18.39 30.91 6.18
C ASP A 375 -18.78 30.80 4.70
N PRO A 376 -20.07 31.00 4.36
CA PRO A 376 -20.56 30.98 2.98
C PRO A 376 -19.94 32.06 2.08
N THR A 377 -19.30 33.09 2.65
CA THR A 377 -18.72 34.22 1.92
C THR A 377 -17.24 34.01 1.58
N CYS A 378 -16.60 32.98 2.15
CA CYS A 378 -15.19 32.72 1.92
C CYS A 378 -14.93 32.07 0.53
N PRO A 379 -13.76 32.29 -0.10
CA PRO A 379 -13.43 31.74 -1.43
C PRO A 379 -13.40 30.20 -1.52
N ILE A 380 -13.34 29.52 -0.37
CA ILE A 380 -13.29 28.05 -0.27
C ILE A 380 -14.58 27.46 0.32
N ALA A 381 -15.66 28.25 0.40
CA ALA A 381 -16.94 27.81 0.94
C ALA A 381 -17.45 26.56 0.20
N GLY A 382 -17.92 25.57 0.94
CA GLY A 382 -18.39 24.27 0.45
C GLY A 382 -17.28 23.27 0.07
N MET A 383 -16.00 23.63 0.20
CA MET A 383 -14.90 22.66 0.05
C MET A 383 -15.00 21.62 1.17
N PRO A 384 -15.08 20.32 0.85
CA PRO A 384 -14.91 19.27 1.85
C PRO A 384 -13.56 19.47 2.54
N VAL A 385 -13.51 19.37 3.86
CA VAL A 385 -12.28 19.56 4.64
C VAL A 385 -12.18 18.48 5.71
N LEU A 386 -10.96 18.27 6.20
CA LEU A 386 -10.75 17.46 7.40
C LEU A 386 -11.16 18.30 8.62
N GLU A 387 -12.17 17.84 9.36
CA GLU A 387 -12.80 18.57 10.46
C GLU A 387 -11.98 18.47 11.76
N VAL A 388 -10.68 18.76 11.66
CA VAL A 388 -9.69 18.59 12.74
C VAL A 388 -10.05 19.33 14.01
N TRP A 389 -10.79 20.44 13.89
CA TRP A 389 -11.23 21.25 15.02
C TRP A 389 -12.22 20.53 15.95
N LYS A 390 -12.77 19.39 15.54
CA LYS A 390 -13.62 18.55 16.40
C LYS A 390 -12.82 17.73 17.42
N SER A 391 -11.51 17.62 17.27
CA SER A 391 -10.64 16.94 18.24
C SER A 391 -10.50 17.70 19.55
N LYS A 392 -10.18 16.97 20.64
CA LYS A 392 -10.01 17.57 21.98
C LYS A 392 -8.89 18.61 21.98
N MET A 393 -7.79 18.33 21.27
CA MET A 393 -6.73 19.29 20.99
C MET A 393 -6.28 19.18 19.53
N THR A 394 -6.07 20.32 18.88
CA THR A 394 -5.43 20.38 17.54
C THR A 394 -4.10 21.11 17.65
N VAL A 395 -3.09 20.60 16.96
CA VAL A 395 -1.74 21.19 16.91
C VAL A 395 -1.37 21.43 15.46
N VAL A 396 -1.26 22.69 15.06
CA VAL A 396 -0.90 23.06 13.69
C VAL A 396 0.58 23.41 13.61
N MET A 397 1.31 22.66 12.77
CA MET A 397 2.72 22.90 12.51
C MET A 397 2.95 23.63 11.18
N LYS A 398 3.54 24.83 11.26
CA LYS A 398 3.89 25.67 10.09
C LYS A 398 5.04 26.62 10.40
N ARG A 399 5.70 27.12 9.34
CA ARG A 399 6.87 28.03 9.48
C ARG A 399 6.57 29.43 10.02
N GLY A 400 5.35 29.93 9.82
CA GLY A 400 4.99 31.29 10.20
C GLY A 400 3.49 31.53 10.05
N ARG A 401 3.04 32.79 10.12
CA ARG A 401 1.60 33.13 10.19
C ARG A 401 0.90 33.30 8.83
N GLY A 402 1.62 33.19 7.72
CA GLY A 402 1.06 33.40 6.37
C GLY A 402 -0.07 32.44 5.96
N ALA A 403 -0.89 32.88 5.02
CA ALA A 403 -2.00 32.14 4.45
C ALA A 403 -1.58 30.91 3.63
N GLY A 404 -2.57 30.08 3.27
CA GLY A 404 -2.42 28.87 2.48
C GLY A 404 -2.24 29.17 0.99
N TYR A 405 -2.57 28.19 0.15
CA TYR A 405 -2.55 28.41 -1.28
C TYR A 405 -3.68 29.37 -1.70
N SER A 406 -4.85 29.22 -1.09
CA SER A 406 -6.05 30.02 -1.36
C SER A 406 -5.90 31.52 -1.02
N GLY A 407 -4.91 31.88 -0.20
CA GLY A 407 -4.76 33.23 0.32
C GLY A 407 -5.78 33.62 1.38
N VAL A 408 -6.58 32.66 1.87
CA VAL A 408 -7.61 32.84 2.90
C VAL A 408 -6.99 32.62 4.29
N ASP A 409 -7.36 33.47 5.25
CA ASP A 409 -7.01 33.30 6.66
C ASP A 409 -7.74 32.07 7.24
N ASN A 410 -7.13 31.39 8.20
CA ASN A 410 -7.68 30.14 8.73
C ASN A 410 -8.15 30.33 10.19
N PRO A 411 -9.46 30.34 10.47
CA PRO A 411 -10.02 30.46 11.81
C PRO A 411 -9.55 29.36 12.77
N LEU A 412 -9.12 28.19 12.26
CA LEU A 412 -8.57 27.11 13.10
C LEU A 412 -7.45 27.61 14.01
N PHE A 413 -6.63 28.55 13.51
CA PHE A 413 -5.41 28.97 14.21
C PHE A 413 -5.69 29.74 15.52
N VAL A 414 -6.89 30.30 15.68
CA VAL A 414 -7.30 31.07 16.86
C VAL A 414 -8.35 30.35 17.72
N ARG A 415 -8.74 29.13 17.37
CA ARG A 415 -9.69 28.35 18.17
C ARG A 415 -9.12 27.96 19.53
N GLU A 416 -9.99 27.84 20.52
CA GLU A 416 -9.59 27.59 21.91
C GLU A 416 -8.84 26.27 22.10
N ASN A 417 -9.23 25.22 21.38
CA ASN A 417 -8.62 23.90 21.39
C ASN A 417 -7.42 23.76 20.43
N ASN A 418 -7.06 24.81 19.69
CA ASN A 418 -5.93 24.77 18.78
C ASN A 418 -4.66 25.34 19.43
N ARG A 419 -3.51 24.76 19.05
CA ARG A 419 -2.18 25.24 19.39
C ARG A 419 -1.31 25.32 18.14
N MET A 420 -0.41 26.31 18.10
CA MET A 420 0.53 26.51 17.02
C MET A 420 1.90 25.99 17.42
N PHE A 421 2.49 25.12 16.59
CA PHE A 421 3.86 24.64 16.77
C PHE A 421 4.74 25.18 15.64
N PHE A 422 5.37 26.34 15.86
CA PHE A 422 6.06 27.05 14.78
C PHE A 422 7.43 26.44 14.45
N GLY A 423 7.73 26.36 13.16
CA GLY A 423 9.03 25.91 12.65
C GLY A 423 8.95 25.20 11.31
N SER A 424 10.11 24.82 10.78
CA SER A 424 10.16 23.92 9.62
C SER A 424 9.74 22.52 10.05
N ALA A 425 8.90 21.85 9.25
CA ALA A 425 8.25 20.60 9.65
C ALA A 425 9.25 19.47 9.98
N LYS A 426 10.33 19.34 9.20
CA LYS A 426 11.33 18.29 9.43
C LYS A 426 12.04 18.42 10.79
N PRO A 427 12.77 19.51 11.10
CA PRO A 427 13.49 19.63 12.37
C PRO A 427 12.54 19.58 13.57
N LYS A 428 11.34 20.17 13.47
CA LYS A 428 10.36 20.12 14.55
C LYS A 428 9.82 18.72 14.83
N MET A 429 9.61 17.90 13.80
CA MET A 429 9.21 16.50 13.99
C MET A 429 10.37 15.63 14.50
N GLU A 430 11.61 15.92 14.11
CA GLU A 430 12.81 15.25 14.64
C GLU A 430 13.04 15.59 16.13
N GLU A 431 12.90 16.86 16.51
CA GLU A 431 12.90 17.32 17.90
C GLU A 431 11.81 16.62 18.73
N LEU A 432 10.59 16.55 18.18
CA LEU A 432 9.47 15.86 18.82
C LEU A 432 9.72 14.36 18.98
N ALA A 433 10.25 13.70 17.95
CA ALA A 433 10.63 12.29 18.03
C ALA A 433 11.69 12.06 19.12
N GLY A 434 12.73 12.91 19.16
CA GLY A 434 13.77 12.87 20.18
C GLY A 434 13.21 13.01 21.59
N ARG A 435 12.40 14.05 21.85
CA ARG A 435 11.82 14.28 23.18
C ARG A 435 10.86 13.17 23.59
N LEU A 436 10.06 12.64 22.66
CA LEU A 436 9.24 11.47 22.93
C LEU A 436 10.13 10.30 23.35
N LEU A 437 11.19 9.97 22.64
CA LEU A 437 12.11 8.88 23.03
C LEU A 437 12.69 9.06 24.44
N GLU A 438 13.07 10.27 24.83
CA GLU A 438 13.56 10.57 26.19
C GLU A 438 12.52 10.29 27.27
N LEU A 439 11.26 10.71 27.07
CA LEU A 439 10.15 10.37 27.96
C LEU A 439 9.95 8.85 28.11
N THR A 440 10.43 8.06 27.14
CA THR A 440 10.42 6.58 27.21
C THR A 440 11.57 6.04 28.04
N ALA A 441 12.71 6.73 28.06
CA ALA A 441 13.90 6.34 28.82
C ALA A 441 13.78 6.72 30.30
N GLU A 442 13.15 7.86 30.61
CA GLU A 442 12.88 8.32 31.98
C GLU A 442 11.85 7.41 32.69
N GLY A 443 10.77 7.02 32.00
CA GLY A 443 9.81 6.03 32.52
C GLY A 443 10.38 4.63 32.76
N LYS A 444 11.59 4.32 32.26
CA LYS A 444 12.33 3.10 32.60
C LYS A 444 13.25 3.24 33.81
N LYS A 445 13.61 4.45 34.24
CA LYS A 445 14.43 4.68 35.45
C LYS A 445 13.60 4.60 36.72
N ASP A 446 12.39 5.17 36.70
CA ASP A 446 11.49 5.16 37.88
C ASP A 446 10.97 3.76 38.22
N VAL A 447 11.03 2.81 37.27
CA VAL A 447 10.58 1.41 37.47
C VAL A 447 11.68 0.50 38.02
N VAL A 448 12.95 0.96 38.09
CA VAL A 448 14.08 0.10 38.50
C VAL A 448 14.50 0.31 39.97
N GLU A 449 14.16 1.44 40.61
CA GLU A 449 14.52 1.69 42.01
C GLU A 449 13.50 1.19 43.06
N GLU A 450 12.25 0.91 42.67
CA GLU A 450 11.23 0.33 43.56
C GLU A 450 10.82 -1.09 43.12
N VAL A 451 11.73 -2.07 43.21
CA VAL A 451 11.34 -3.49 43.14
C VAL A 451 11.46 -4.12 44.52
N GLY A 452 10.52 -3.78 45.39
CA GLY A 452 10.07 -4.65 46.47
C GLY A 452 9.12 -5.70 45.90
N ALA A 453 9.18 -6.94 46.42
CA ALA A 453 8.42 -8.09 45.92
C ALA A 453 6.93 -7.77 45.65
N PRO A 454 6.31 -8.30 44.59
CA PRO A 454 4.91 -8.01 44.29
C PRO A 454 4.01 -8.69 45.32
N GLU A 455 3.38 -7.90 46.18
CA GLU A 455 2.18 -8.29 46.94
C GLU A 455 0.95 -8.28 46.01
N PRO A 456 -0.04 -9.16 46.26
CA PRO A 456 -1.18 -9.35 45.37
C PRO A 456 -2.05 -8.10 45.32
N ALA A 457 -2.45 -7.72 44.10
CA ALA A 457 -3.25 -6.54 43.82
C ALA A 457 -4.55 -6.52 44.63
N GLN A 458 -4.72 -5.46 45.43
CA GLN A 458 -5.98 -5.11 46.08
C GLN A 458 -6.93 -4.48 45.06
N GLU A 459 -8.19 -4.91 45.09
CA GLU A 459 -9.30 -4.35 44.30
C GLU A 459 -9.58 -2.89 44.70
N PRO A 460 -9.92 -2.00 43.75
CA PRO A 460 -10.19 -0.60 44.06
C PRO A 460 -11.55 -0.42 44.75
N ASP A 461 -11.49 0.32 45.85
CA ASP A 461 -12.59 0.74 46.73
C ASP A 461 -13.55 1.70 46.01
N THR A 462 -14.85 1.41 46.05
CA THR A 462 -15.93 2.22 45.47
C THR A 462 -16.90 2.67 46.56
N THR A 463 -16.79 3.92 46.99
CA THR A 463 -17.81 4.72 47.69
C THR A 463 -17.56 6.17 47.23
N ASP A 464 -18.43 6.92 46.56
CA ASP A 464 -19.82 7.36 46.76
C ASP A 464 -20.31 7.92 45.39
N ALA A 465 -21.58 8.09 45.02
CA ALA A 465 -22.87 7.77 45.58
C ALA A 465 -23.86 7.67 44.39
N THR A 466 -24.84 6.81 44.60
CA THR A 466 -25.97 6.45 43.74
C THR A 466 -26.77 7.61 43.13
N THR A 467 -26.97 7.56 41.80
CA THR A 467 -28.32 7.66 41.23
C THR A 467 -28.49 6.50 40.25
N GLY A 468 -29.42 5.60 40.58
CA GLY A 468 -29.61 4.34 39.89
C GLY A 468 -30.14 4.53 38.48
N VAL A 469 -29.42 3.98 37.51
CA VAL A 469 -29.98 3.24 36.39
C VAL A 469 -29.09 2.02 36.22
N GLU A 470 -29.51 0.88 36.75
CA GLU A 470 -29.02 -0.42 36.24
C GLU A 470 -29.32 -0.44 34.76
N ALA A 471 -28.29 -0.28 33.92
CA ALA A 471 -28.41 -0.58 32.51
C ALA A 471 -28.54 -2.09 32.39
N ALA A 472 -29.76 -2.59 32.55
CA ALA A 472 -30.13 -3.93 32.13
C ALA A 472 -29.64 -4.08 30.69
N VAL A 473 -28.77 -5.07 30.47
CA VAL A 473 -28.37 -5.52 29.14
C VAL A 473 -29.67 -5.92 28.44
N VAL A 474 -30.20 -5.01 27.62
CA VAL A 474 -31.43 -5.25 26.88
C VAL A 474 -31.11 -6.39 25.93
N ALA A 475 -31.70 -7.56 26.20
CA ALA A 475 -31.63 -8.73 25.34
C ALA A 475 -32.16 -8.33 23.96
N ARG A 476 -31.25 -8.00 23.05
CA ARG A 476 -31.57 -7.83 21.62
C ARG A 476 -31.93 -9.19 21.06
N GLU A 477 -32.94 -9.27 20.20
CA GLU A 477 -33.22 -10.49 19.45
C GLU A 477 -31.98 -10.86 18.63
N THR A 478 -31.33 -11.96 19.01
CA THR A 478 -30.09 -12.43 18.42
C THR A 478 -30.42 -13.40 17.29
N PHE A 479 -29.95 -13.08 16.08
CA PHE A 479 -30.33 -13.83 14.88
C PHE A 479 -29.58 -15.16 14.72
N TYR A 480 -28.41 -15.32 15.38
CA TYR A 480 -27.61 -16.54 15.30
C TYR A 480 -26.74 -16.76 16.55
N LYS A 481 -26.59 -18.02 16.96
CA LYS A 481 -25.89 -18.43 18.20
C LYS A 481 -24.56 -19.10 17.90
N LEU A 482 -23.46 -18.46 18.28
CA LEU A 482 -22.09 -18.91 18.07
C LEU A 482 -21.51 -19.51 19.34
N GLY A 483 -20.66 -20.52 19.21
CA GLY A 483 -19.93 -21.15 20.30
C GLY A 483 -18.42 -21.09 20.08
N VAL A 484 -17.65 -20.89 21.14
CA VAL A 484 -16.18 -20.97 21.14
C VAL A 484 -15.76 -22.08 22.08
N LEU A 485 -15.34 -23.21 21.51
CA LEU A 485 -14.85 -24.34 22.30
C LEU A 485 -13.37 -24.15 22.68
N LYS A 486 -13.02 -24.69 23.84
CA LYS A 486 -11.63 -24.84 24.25
C LYS A 486 -10.98 -25.97 23.44
N ASP A 487 -9.81 -25.71 22.87
CA ASP A 487 -9.09 -26.74 22.12
C ASP A 487 -8.60 -27.87 23.04
N ARG A 488 -8.67 -29.11 22.57
CA ARG A 488 -8.30 -30.32 23.32
C ARG A 488 -7.01 -30.96 22.81
N TYR A 489 -6.45 -30.46 21.72
CA TYR A 489 -5.25 -31.03 21.14
C TYR A 489 -4.03 -30.74 22.04
N PRO A 490 -3.19 -31.73 22.35
CA PRO A 490 -2.04 -31.53 23.21
C PRO A 490 -1.11 -30.42 22.70
N GLY A 491 -0.80 -29.45 23.55
CA GLY A 491 0.07 -28.32 23.23
C GLY A 491 -0.58 -27.20 22.42
N GLU A 492 -1.85 -27.32 22.04
CA GLU A 492 -2.60 -26.22 21.43
C GLU A 492 -3.00 -25.21 22.50
N LYS A 493 -2.55 -23.97 22.32
CA LYS A 493 -2.78 -22.85 23.25
C LYS A 493 -3.66 -21.79 22.63
N ARG A 494 -3.91 -21.85 21.32
CA ARG A 494 -4.73 -20.86 20.60
C ARG A 494 -6.22 -21.07 20.88
N VAL A 495 -6.99 -20.01 20.64
CA VAL A 495 -8.45 -20.00 20.69
C VAL A 495 -9.00 -19.45 19.38
N ALA A 496 -10.14 -19.99 18.92
CA ALA A 496 -10.68 -19.67 17.61
C ALA A 496 -11.28 -18.26 17.49
N LEU A 497 -11.85 -17.73 18.57
CA LEU A 497 -12.31 -16.34 18.67
C LEU A 497 -11.78 -15.70 19.95
N VAL A 498 -11.26 -14.47 19.82
CA VAL A 498 -10.72 -13.67 20.93
C VAL A 498 -11.73 -12.61 21.38
N PRO A 499 -11.64 -12.07 22.62
CA PRO A 499 -12.63 -11.12 23.14
C PRO A 499 -12.86 -9.90 22.24
N SER A 500 -11.80 -9.35 21.63
CA SER A 500 -11.90 -8.19 20.74
C SER A 500 -12.69 -8.48 19.45
N ILE A 501 -12.71 -9.73 18.97
CA ILE A 501 -13.52 -10.16 17.82
C ILE A 501 -14.93 -10.52 18.28
N CYS A 502 -15.07 -11.15 19.45
CA CYS A 502 -16.37 -11.45 20.03
C CYS A 502 -17.19 -10.18 20.27
N GLY A 503 -16.58 -9.09 20.77
CA GLY A 503 -17.27 -7.80 20.91
C GLY A 503 -17.81 -7.26 19.58
N LYS A 504 -17.03 -7.35 18.49
CA LYS A 504 -17.48 -6.95 17.14
C LYS A 504 -18.64 -7.81 16.62
N LEU A 505 -18.62 -9.11 16.90
CA LEU A 505 -19.72 -10.01 16.53
C LEU A 505 -20.96 -9.73 17.39
N TYR A 506 -20.79 -9.43 18.68
CA TYR A 506 -21.88 -9.03 19.55
C TYR A 506 -22.57 -7.75 19.06
N GLU A 507 -21.80 -6.73 18.66
CA GLU A 507 -22.32 -5.50 18.04
C GLU A 507 -23.13 -5.76 16.76
N LYS A 508 -22.76 -6.80 15.99
CA LYS A 508 -23.47 -7.26 14.78
C LYS A 508 -24.72 -8.11 15.08
N GLY A 509 -25.06 -8.35 16.35
CA GLY A 509 -26.27 -9.06 16.76
C GLY A 509 -26.13 -10.58 16.93
N TYR A 510 -24.90 -11.10 17.05
CA TYR A 510 -24.64 -12.50 17.36
C TYR A 510 -24.65 -12.76 18.87
N ALA A 511 -25.27 -13.87 19.30
CA ALA A 511 -25.09 -14.39 20.65
C ALA A 511 -23.85 -15.28 20.69
N ILE A 512 -22.94 -15.08 21.64
CA ILE A 512 -21.67 -15.80 21.69
C ILE A 512 -21.54 -16.50 23.03
N TYR A 513 -21.38 -17.82 22.97
CA TYR A 513 -21.17 -18.70 24.10
C TYR A 513 -19.72 -19.16 24.10
N VAL A 514 -19.02 -19.07 25.23
CA VAL A 514 -17.60 -19.42 25.33
C VAL A 514 -17.44 -20.48 26.39
N GLU A 515 -16.71 -21.55 26.08
CA GLU A 515 -16.39 -22.58 27.08
C GLU A 515 -15.42 -21.99 28.12
N THR A 516 -15.64 -22.27 29.40
CA THR A 516 -14.75 -21.86 30.49
C THR A 516 -13.29 -22.22 30.19
N ASN A 517 -12.40 -21.23 30.35
CA ASN A 517 -10.96 -21.32 30.06
C ASN A 517 -10.60 -21.62 28.59
N ALA A 518 -11.47 -21.33 27.61
CA ALA A 518 -11.14 -21.51 26.19
C ALA A 518 -9.98 -20.61 25.73
N GLY A 519 -9.94 -19.36 26.20
CA GLY A 519 -8.90 -18.39 25.83
C GLY A 519 -7.64 -18.42 26.69
N LEU A 520 -7.64 -19.19 27.80
CA LEU A 520 -6.60 -19.09 28.84
C LEU A 520 -5.20 -19.37 28.31
N GLY A 521 -5.04 -20.36 27.42
CA GLY A 521 -3.75 -20.70 26.81
C GLY A 521 -3.17 -19.57 25.94
N ALA A 522 -4.04 -18.71 25.40
CA ALA A 522 -3.68 -17.56 24.59
C ALA A 522 -3.60 -16.26 25.40
N GLY A 523 -3.86 -16.29 26.71
CA GLY A 523 -3.82 -15.11 27.59
C GLY A 523 -5.14 -14.36 27.73
N PHE A 524 -6.27 -14.92 27.25
CA PHE A 524 -7.60 -14.30 27.39
C PHE A 524 -8.39 -14.96 28.52
N SER A 525 -8.74 -14.17 29.55
CA SER A 525 -9.54 -14.64 30.68
C SER A 525 -11.04 -14.74 30.34
N ASP A 526 -11.78 -15.54 31.10
CA ASP A 526 -13.23 -15.66 30.96
C ASP A 526 -13.94 -14.33 31.25
N GLU A 527 -13.39 -13.52 32.18
CA GLU A 527 -13.87 -12.17 32.50
C GLU A 527 -13.76 -11.25 31.29
N ALA A 528 -12.71 -11.37 30.48
CA ALA A 528 -12.54 -10.59 29.27
C ALA A 528 -13.63 -10.91 28.22
N TYR A 529 -14.08 -12.17 28.13
CA TYR A 529 -15.21 -12.55 27.28
C TYR A 529 -16.55 -12.02 27.82
N LYS A 530 -16.77 -12.11 29.14
CA LYS A 530 -17.99 -11.56 29.76
C LYS A 530 -18.10 -10.04 29.56
N ALA A 531 -16.98 -9.32 29.67
CA ALA A 531 -16.93 -7.87 29.51
C ALA A 531 -17.38 -7.38 28.12
N VAL A 532 -17.29 -8.23 27.09
CA VAL A 532 -17.70 -7.91 25.72
C VAL A 532 -19.06 -8.52 25.34
N GLY A 533 -19.85 -8.98 26.31
CA GLY A 533 -21.21 -9.48 26.11
C GLY A 533 -21.31 -10.98 25.79
N CYS A 534 -20.24 -11.76 25.94
CA CYS A 534 -20.32 -13.22 25.79
C CYS A 534 -20.86 -13.88 27.06
N GLU A 535 -21.55 -15.00 26.90
CA GLU A 535 -21.92 -15.87 28.02
C GLU A 535 -20.89 -17.02 28.14
N VAL A 536 -20.22 -17.11 29.29
CA VAL A 536 -19.26 -18.18 29.55
C VAL A 536 -19.98 -19.38 30.17
N LEU A 537 -19.79 -20.57 29.60
CA LEU A 537 -20.45 -21.82 29.97
C LEU A 537 -19.45 -22.84 30.51
N PRO A 538 -19.85 -23.64 31.52
CA PRO A 538 -18.93 -24.47 32.29
C PRO A 538 -18.33 -25.65 31.52
N ASP A 539 -18.98 -26.11 30.45
CA ASP A 539 -18.60 -27.33 29.74
C ASP A 539 -19.00 -27.30 28.25
N SER A 540 -18.40 -28.20 27.46
CA SER A 540 -18.68 -28.31 26.04
C SER A 540 -20.14 -28.70 25.74
N GLY A 541 -20.80 -29.46 26.62
CA GLY A 541 -22.18 -29.90 26.45
C GLY A 541 -23.18 -28.76 26.58
N SER A 542 -23.04 -27.93 27.62
CA SER A 542 -23.86 -26.73 27.78
C SER A 542 -23.65 -25.73 26.62
N LEU A 543 -22.43 -25.59 26.11
CA LEU A 543 -22.13 -24.79 24.92
C LEU A 543 -22.74 -25.37 23.64
N CYS A 544 -22.51 -26.65 23.38
CA CYS A 544 -23.04 -27.33 22.18
C CYS A 544 -24.57 -27.36 22.19
N ALA A 545 -25.23 -27.38 23.34
CA ALA A 545 -26.68 -27.28 23.44
C ALA A 545 -27.21 -25.92 22.95
N LYS A 546 -26.55 -24.81 23.32
CA LYS A 546 -26.99 -23.45 22.98
C LYS A 546 -26.54 -22.97 21.59
N ALA A 547 -25.32 -23.31 21.17
CA ALA A 547 -24.74 -22.84 19.91
C ALA A 547 -25.35 -23.57 18.69
N GLN A 548 -25.42 -22.87 17.56
CA GLN A 548 -25.79 -23.41 16.24
C GLN A 548 -24.56 -23.59 15.34
N MET A 549 -23.52 -22.79 15.57
CA MET A 549 -22.22 -22.88 14.92
C MET A 549 -21.13 -22.75 15.97
N VAL A 550 -20.14 -23.62 15.91
CA VAL A 550 -19.03 -23.67 16.88
C VAL A 550 -17.70 -23.47 16.18
N PHE A 551 -16.86 -22.61 16.76
CA PHE A 551 -15.51 -22.32 16.34
C PHE A 551 -14.51 -23.00 17.30
N VAL A 552 -13.55 -23.71 16.72
CA VAL A 552 -12.46 -24.37 17.44
C VAL A 552 -11.25 -24.45 16.52
N ILE A 553 -10.03 -24.45 17.06
CA ILE A 553 -8.82 -24.46 16.21
C ILE A 553 -8.70 -25.80 15.49
N ARG A 554 -8.70 -26.92 16.21
CA ARG A 554 -8.69 -28.28 15.64
C ARG A 554 -10.03 -28.98 15.85
N PRO A 555 -10.41 -29.94 14.96
CA PRO A 555 -11.60 -30.75 15.15
C PRO A 555 -11.65 -31.34 16.57
N PRO A 556 -12.78 -31.19 17.29
CA PRO A 556 -12.89 -31.71 18.64
C PRO A 556 -13.06 -33.23 18.62
N PRO A 557 -12.82 -33.92 19.75
CA PRO A 557 -13.07 -35.36 19.88
C PRO A 557 -14.50 -35.79 19.50
N VAL A 558 -14.66 -37.06 19.12
CA VAL A 558 -15.92 -37.64 18.60
C VAL A 558 -17.11 -37.40 19.53
N ASP A 559 -16.91 -37.49 20.85
CA ASP A 559 -17.94 -37.27 21.87
C ASP A 559 -18.49 -35.85 21.89
N ILE A 560 -17.67 -34.86 21.52
CA ILE A 560 -18.09 -33.45 21.38
C ILE A 560 -18.69 -33.23 19.98
N LEU A 561 -18.11 -33.84 18.93
CA LEU A 561 -18.68 -33.78 17.58
C LEU A 561 -20.11 -34.33 17.54
N HIS A 562 -20.39 -35.43 18.25
CA HIS A 562 -21.74 -35.99 18.36
C HIS A 562 -22.76 -34.97 18.87
N GLN A 563 -22.37 -34.08 19.79
CA GLN A 563 -23.22 -33.04 20.36
C GLN A 563 -23.53 -31.92 19.36
N LEU A 564 -22.79 -31.84 18.25
CA LEU A 564 -22.96 -30.89 17.15
C LEU A 564 -23.74 -31.49 15.97
N ARG A 565 -24.42 -32.63 16.15
CA ARG A 565 -25.24 -33.23 15.09
C ARG A 565 -26.25 -32.24 14.51
N GLY A 566 -26.22 -32.07 13.19
CA GLY A 566 -27.05 -31.11 12.45
C GLY A 566 -26.61 -29.64 12.56
N LYS A 567 -25.49 -29.35 13.24
CA LYS A 567 -24.93 -28.01 13.46
C LYS A 567 -23.62 -27.82 12.69
N TYR A 568 -23.05 -26.62 12.74
CA TYR A 568 -21.80 -26.29 12.06
C TYR A 568 -20.59 -26.32 13.00
N CYS A 569 -19.49 -26.91 12.56
CA CYS A 569 -18.19 -26.86 13.23
C CYS A 569 -17.16 -26.22 12.29
N VAL A 570 -16.64 -25.05 12.64
CA VAL A 570 -15.62 -24.32 11.88
C VAL A 570 -14.27 -24.60 12.51
N SER A 571 -13.36 -25.25 11.77
CA SER A 571 -12.06 -25.66 12.31
C SER A 571 -10.99 -25.85 11.23
N TRP A 572 -9.73 -25.92 11.67
CA TRP A 572 -8.59 -26.31 10.84
C TRP A 572 -8.55 -27.83 10.71
N VAL A 573 -9.16 -28.35 9.65
CA VAL A 573 -9.25 -29.81 9.42
C VAL A 573 -8.01 -30.30 8.68
N GLY A 574 -7.52 -29.52 7.72
CA GLY A 574 -6.42 -29.95 6.87
C GLY A 574 -6.82 -31.10 5.96
N ARG A 575 -7.91 -30.97 5.20
CA ARG A 575 -8.55 -32.04 4.39
C ARG A 575 -7.63 -32.82 3.45
N LEU A 576 -6.49 -32.26 3.06
CA LEU A 576 -5.51 -32.91 2.18
C LEU A 576 -4.57 -33.87 2.93
N THR A 577 -4.54 -33.81 4.26
CA THR A 577 -3.70 -34.68 5.11
C THR A 577 -4.45 -35.96 5.49
N ASP A 578 -3.71 -37.03 5.79
CA ASP A 578 -4.32 -38.29 6.21
C ASP A 578 -5.06 -38.18 7.55
N ALA A 579 -4.60 -37.29 8.45
CA ALA A 579 -5.30 -36.97 9.68
C ALA A 579 -6.63 -36.25 9.37
N GLY A 580 -6.60 -35.20 8.54
CA GLY A 580 -7.81 -34.45 8.17
C GLY A 580 -8.85 -35.29 7.43
N LYS A 581 -8.44 -36.24 6.59
CA LYS A 581 -9.38 -37.20 5.94
C LYS A 581 -10.13 -38.05 6.97
N LYS A 582 -9.44 -38.53 8.01
CA LYS A 582 -10.08 -39.27 9.11
C LYS A 582 -11.06 -38.40 9.89
N GLU A 583 -10.70 -37.15 10.17
CA GLU A 583 -11.61 -36.21 10.84
C GLU A 583 -12.88 -35.93 10.03
N ILE A 584 -12.77 -35.87 8.69
CA ILE A 584 -13.93 -35.71 7.80
C ILE A 584 -14.83 -36.96 7.85
N GLU A 585 -14.26 -38.17 7.82
CA GLU A 585 -15.03 -39.41 7.92
C GLU A 585 -15.79 -39.50 9.26
N ILE A 586 -15.13 -39.14 10.36
CA ILE A 586 -15.73 -39.06 11.71
C ILE A 586 -16.88 -38.04 11.72
N ALA A 587 -16.62 -36.80 11.30
CA ALA A 587 -17.63 -35.74 11.31
C ALA A 587 -18.85 -36.08 10.45
N ASN A 588 -18.63 -36.73 9.30
CA ASN A 588 -19.70 -37.22 8.43
C ASN A 588 -20.52 -38.34 9.10
N GLY A 589 -19.87 -39.27 9.81
CA GLY A 589 -20.54 -40.32 10.60
C GLY A 589 -21.44 -39.75 11.71
N GLU A 590 -21.01 -38.66 12.34
CA GLU A 590 -21.77 -37.95 13.39
C GLU A 590 -22.85 -37.00 12.85
N GLY A 591 -22.88 -36.74 11.54
CA GLY A 591 -23.84 -35.83 10.90
C GLY A 591 -23.61 -34.36 11.23
N VAL A 592 -22.34 -33.94 11.34
CA VAL A 592 -21.92 -32.55 11.61
C VAL A 592 -21.53 -31.86 10.30
N ASN A 593 -21.95 -30.59 10.12
CA ASN A 593 -21.51 -29.78 8.98
C ASN A 593 -20.13 -29.17 9.29
N LEU A 594 -19.07 -29.82 8.82
CA LEU A 594 -17.69 -29.38 9.04
C LEU A 594 -17.27 -28.33 7.99
N VAL A 595 -16.80 -27.17 8.46
CA VAL A 595 -16.25 -26.09 7.63
C VAL A 595 -14.73 -26.07 7.83
N ASP A 596 -14.00 -26.56 6.82
CA ASP A 596 -12.54 -26.60 6.83
C ASP A 596 -11.95 -25.26 6.40
N VAL A 597 -11.41 -24.51 7.35
CA VAL A 597 -10.79 -23.20 7.08
C VAL A 597 -9.52 -23.31 6.23
N THR A 598 -8.90 -24.50 6.16
CA THR A 598 -7.74 -24.74 5.29
C THR A 598 -8.12 -24.90 3.82
N ALA A 599 -9.41 -25.01 3.51
CA ALA A 599 -9.93 -25.14 2.16
C ALA A 599 -10.18 -23.80 1.46
N VAL A 600 -9.97 -22.67 2.14
CA VAL A 600 -10.14 -21.32 1.57
C VAL A 600 -9.32 -21.20 0.27
N PRO A 601 -9.95 -20.80 -0.86
CA PRO A 601 -9.26 -20.68 -2.13
C PRO A 601 -8.28 -19.50 -2.10
N ARG A 602 -7.09 -19.69 -2.66
CA ARG A 602 -6.07 -18.64 -2.78
C ARG A 602 -6.35 -17.73 -3.98
N ILE A 603 -7.42 -16.95 -3.88
CA ILE A 603 -7.86 -15.95 -4.86
C ILE A 603 -7.95 -14.57 -4.19
N THR A 604 -7.85 -13.49 -4.97
CA THR A 604 -7.75 -12.11 -4.46
C THR A 604 -8.85 -11.74 -3.46
N ILE A 605 -10.10 -12.09 -3.74
CA ILE A 605 -11.24 -11.74 -2.87
C ILE A 605 -11.25 -12.51 -1.53
N ALA A 606 -10.58 -13.66 -1.48
CA ALA A 606 -10.59 -14.56 -0.32
C ALA A 606 -9.32 -14.45 0.54
N GLN A 607 -8.38 -13.56 0.21
CA GLN A 607 -7.12 -13.40 0.96
C GLN A 607 -7.35 -13.08 2.44
N LYS A 608 -8.41 -12.33 2.77
CA LYS A 608 -8.77 -11.98 4.16
C LYS A 608 -9.25 -13.19 4.99
N LEU A 609 -9.66 -14.27 4.33
CA LEU A 609 -10.12 -15.53 4.94
C LEU A 609 -8.96 -16.54 5.11
N ASP A 610 -7.81 -16.30 4.46
CA ASP A 610 -6.72 -17.28 4.39
C ASP A 610 -5.97 -17.43 5.72
N CYS A 611 -6.45 -18.36 6.54
CA CYS A 611 -5.82 -18.70 7.81
C CYS A 611 -4.48 -19.41 7.63
N LEU A 612 -4.24 -20.12 6.50
CA LEU A 612 -2.96 -20.78 6.26
C LEU A 612 -1.85 -19.75 6.15
N SER A 613 -2.10 -18.66 5.40
CA SER A 613 -1.16 -17.55 5.27
C SER A 613 -0.93 -16.84 6.60
N SER A 614 -1.98 -16.54 7.37
CA SER A 614 -1.87 -15.95 8.71
C SER A 614 -0.97 -16.78 9.63
N GLN A 615 -1.24 -18.08 9.75
CA GLN A 615 -0.51 -18.95 10.66
C GLN A 615 0.91 -19.26 10.16
N ALA A 616 1.12 -19.34 8.84
CA ALA A 616 2.45 -19.50 8.24
C ALA A 616 3.34 -18.28 8.52
N LYS A 617 2.79 -17.06 8.45
CA LYS A 617 3.53 -15.83 8.77
C LYS A 617 4.06 -15.86 10.21
N ILE A 618 3.21 -16.27 11.15
CA ILE A 618 3.59 -16.42 12.57
C ILE A 618 4.64 -17.51 12.74
N ALA A 619 4.47 -18.66 12.09
CA ALA A 619 5.44 -19.75 12.18
C ALA A 619 6.82 -19.33 11.66
N GLY A 620 6.88 -18.59 10.54
CA GLY A 620 8.13 -18.04 10.01
C GLY A 620 8.81 -17.06 10.95
N HIS A 621 8.05 -16.14 11.54
CA HIS A 621 8.57 -15.22 12.55
C HIS A 621 9.07 -15.95 13.80
N ARG A 622 8.26 -16.88 14.34
CA ARG A 622 8.61 -17.66 15.53
C ARG A 622 9.84 -18.53 15.29
N ALA A 623 10.02 -19.09 14.08
CA ALA A 623 11.19 -19.87 13.73
C ALA A 623 12.50 -19.12 13.98
N VAL A 624 12.55 -17.84 13.64
CA VAL A 624 13.73 -16.99 13.86
C VAL A 624 13.94 -16.73 15.35
N LEU A 625 12.87 -16.54 16.12
CA LEU A 625 12.97 -16.35 17.58
C LEU A 625 13.47 -17.62 18.29
N GLU A 626 12.98 -18.80 17.89
CA GLU A 626 13.48 -20.08 18.41
C GLU A 626 14.95 -20.29 18.01
N ALA A 627 15.32 -19.93 16.77
CA ALA A 627 16.71 -19.98 16.34
C ALA A 627 17.59 -19.02 17.15
N ALA A 628 17.12 -17.80 17.41
CA ALA A 628 17.83 -16.80 18.20
C ALA A 628 17.97 -17.19 19.67
N HIS A 629 16.96 -17.86 20.23
CA HIS A 629 17.03 -18.39 21.59
C HIS A 629 18.11 -19.45 21.77
N GLU A 630 18.28 -20.32 20.77
CA GLU A 630 19.26 -21.42 20.82
C GLU A 630 20.65 -21.01 20.31
N TYR A 631 20.74 -20.01 19.43
CA TYR A 631 21.99 -19.54 18.87
C TYR A 631 22.77 -18.65 19.84
N GLN A 632 24.00 -19.04 20.16
CA GLN A 632 24.79 -18.43 21.25
C GLN A 632 25.66 -17.23 20.81
N LYS A 633 25.37 -16.58 19.69
CA LYS A 633 26.11 -15.41 19.19
C LYS A 633 25.15 -14.32 18.72
N PHE A 634 25.67 -13.11 18.53
CA PHE A 634 24.88 -12.00 18.00
C PHE A 634 24.35 -12.27 16.60
N PHE A 635 23.13 -11.79 16.34
CA PHE A 635 22.55 -11.76 14.99
C PHE A 635 23.14 -10.60 14.19
N ALA A 636 23.10 -9.40 14.78
CA ALA A 636 23.68 -8.19 14.23
C ALA A 636 25.22 -8.22 14.29
N PRO A 637 25.89 -7.54 13.36
CA PRO A 637 27.33 -7.33 13.46
C PRO A 637 27.64 -6.34 14.59
N GLU A 638 28.59 -6.67 15.45
CA GLU A 638 28.96 -5.82 16.59
C GLU A 638 30.41 -5.38 16.48
N ILE A 639 30.67 -4.10 16.79
CA ILE A 639 32.01 -3.57 16.98
C ILE A 639 32.12 -3.13 18.43
N THR A 640 32.99 -3.79 19.18
CA THR A 640 33.21 -3.53 20.60
C THR A 640 34.69 -3.28 20.87
N ALA A 641 35.02 -2.84 22.09
CA ALA A 641 36.41 -2.76 22.53
C ALA A 641 37.14 -4.12 22.45
N ALA A 642 36.41 -5.24 22.54
CA ALA A 642 36.95 -6.59 22.46
C ALA A 642 37.12 -7.10 21.02
N GLY A 643 36.80 -6.29 20.01
CA GLY A 643 36.96 -6.62 18.58
C GLY A 643 35.65 -6.58 17.79
N LYS A 644 35.75 -7.06 16.54
CA LYS A 644 34.66 -7.07 15.56
C LYS A 644 34.04 -8.46 15.46
N TYR A 645 32.73 -8.54 15.65
CA TYR A 645 31.95 -9.75 15.55
C TYR A 645 31.10 -9.69 14.27
N PRO A 646 31.25 -10.67 13.35
CA PRO A 646 30.50 -10.69 12.10
C PRO A 646 29.01 -10.97 12.34
N PRO A 647 28.13 -10.60 11.39
CA PRO A 647 26.71 -10.89 11.51
C PRO A 647 26.45 -12.40 11.40
N CYS A 648 25.37 -12.86 12.02
CA CYS A 648 24.85 -14.21 11.83
C CYS A 648 24.44 -14.40 10.37
N ARG A 649 24.80 -15.55 9.78
CA ARG A 649 24.41 -15.91 8.41
C ARG A 649 23.25 -16.90 8.43
N VAL A 650 22.11 -16.49 7.90
CA VAL A 650 20.89 -17.29 7.89
C VAL A 650 20.58 -17.75 6.46
N MET A 651 20.35 -19.05 6.26
CA MET A 651 19.84 -19.59 5.01
C MET A 651 18.37 -19.97 5.15
N VAL A 652 17.51 -19.45 4.27
CA VAL A 652 16.09 -19.79 4.23
C VAL A 652 15.78 -20.59 2.96
N LEU A 653 15.29 -21.82 3.13
CA LEU A 653 14.92 -22.71 2.03
C LEU A 653 13.39 -22.81 1.90
N GLY A 654 12.87 -22.16 0.86
CA GLY A 654 11.46 -21.87 0.64
C GLY A 654 11.14 -20.41 0.97
N ALA A 655 10.62 -19.66 -0.01
CA ALA A 655 10.25 -18.25 0.10
C ALA A 655 8.73 -18.08 -0.12
N GLY A 656 7.94 -18.99 0.46
CA GLY A 656 6.51 -18.78 0.69
C GLY A 656 6.27 -17.81 1.86
N VAL A 657 5.02 -17.75 2.36
CA VAL A 657 4.65 -16.80 3.43
C VAL A 657 5.49 -16.97 4.70
N ALA A 658 5.74 -18.20 5.15
CA ALA A 658 6.60 -18.47 6.30
C ALA A 658 8.07 -18.10 6.03
N GLY A 659 8.56 -18.42 4.82
CA GLY A 659 9.93 -18.10 4.40
C GLY A 659 10.18 -16.60 4.37
N LEU A 660 9.30 -15.82 3.74
CA LEU A 660 9.40 -14.36 3.70
C LEU A 660 9.30 -13.73 5.09
N ALA A 661 8.44 -14.26 5.97
CA ALA A 661 8.38 -13.82 7.36
C ALA A 661 9.68 -14.11 8.13
N ALA A 662 10.29 -15.27 7.90
CA ALA A 662 11.58 -15.61 8.48
C ALA A 662 12.71 -14.71 7.93
N ILE A 663 12.72 -14.43 6.62
CA ILE A 663 13.68 -13.50 6.01
C ILE A 663 13.56 -12.12 6.64
N GLY A 664 12.36 -11.52 6.64
CA GLY A 664 12.14 -10.19 7.21
C GLY A 664 12.53 -10.11 8.69
N THR A 665 12.17 -11.13 9.46
CA THR A 665 12.51 -11.18 10.89
C THR A 665 14.02 -11.30 11.10
N ALA A 666 14.71 -12.19 10.40
CA ALA A 666 16.16 -12.35 10.52
C ALA A 666 16.93 -11.11 10.05
N VAL A 667 16.51 -10.47 8.96
CA VAL A 667 17.08 -9.18 8.49
C VAL A 667 16.88 -8.09 9.54
N SER A 668 15.70 -8.00 10.16
CA SER A 668 15.42 -7.00 11.20
C SER A 668 16.28 -7.20 12.46
N LEU A 669 16.74 -8.42 12.75
CA LEU A 669 17.69 -8.72 13.81
C LEU A 669 19.16 -8.45 13.41
N GLY A 670 19.41 -7.98 12.19
CA GLY A 670 20.74 -7.63 11.68
C GLY A 670 21.52 -8.78 11.05
N ALA A 671 20.88 -9.92 10.78
CA ALA A 671 21.53 -11.07 10.15
C ALA A 671 21.73 -10.88 8.63
N GLU A 672 22.77 -11.51 8.08
CA GLU A 672 22.91 -11.68 6.63
C GLU A 672 22.05 -12.86 6.18
N VAL A 673 20.96 -12.59 5.48
CA VAL A 673 20.02 -13.63 5.04
C VAL A 673 20.24 -13.98 3.57
N ARG A 674 20.31 -15.27 3.27
CA ARG A 674 20.31 -15.83 1.92
C ARG A 674 19.11 -16.73 1.75
N ALA A 675 18.42 -16.67 0.63
CA ALA A 675 17.25 -17.49 0.41
C ALA A 675 17.17 -18.09 -0.99
N TRP A 676 16.46 -19.21 -1.06
CA TRP A 676 16.19 -19.93 -2.29
C TRP A 676 14.78 -20.51 -2.27
N ASP A 677 14.11 -20.51 -3.41
CA ASP A 677 12.86 -21.19 -3.68
C ASP A 677 12.95 -21.83 -5.07
N VAL A 678 12.17 -22.88 -5.30
CA VAL A 678 12.08 -23.54 -6.61
C VAL A 678 11.37 -22.67 -7.65
N ARG A 679 10.56 -21.71 -7.18
CA ARG A 679 9.98 -20.64 -7.99
C ARG A 679 10.93 -19.45 -7.97
N ASP A 680 11.01 -18.75 -9.10
CA ASP A 680 11.75 -17.49 -9.13
C ASP A 680 10.94 -16.40 -8.41
N VAL A 681 11.36 -16.10 -7.18
CA VAL A 681 10.78 -15.06 -6.32
C VAL A 681 11.88 -14.16 -5.78
N SER A 682 12.98 -14.01 -6.53
CA SER A 682 14.13 -13.19 -6.17
C SER A 682 13.73 -11.78 -5.74
N ASP A 683 12.83 -11.13 -6.47
CA ASP A 683 12.36 -9.77 -6.18
C ASP A 683 11.71 -9.66 -4.78
N GLN A 684 10.99 -10.70 -4.34
CA GLN A 684 10.37 -10.73 -3.01
C GLN A 684 11.42 -10.94 -1.92
N VAL A 685 12.44 -11.74 -2.18
CA VAL A 685 13.55 -11.97 -1.24
C VAL A 685 14.40 -10.71 -1.09
N GLU A 686 14.74 -10.07 -2.22
CA GLU A 686 15.59 -8.88 -2.26
C GLU A 686 14.89 -7.65 -1.67
N SER A 687 13.58 -7.47 -1.94
CA SER A 687 12.79 -6.39 -1.32
C SER A 687 12.69 -6.52 0.21
N MET A 688 12.77 -7.74 0.75
CA MET A 688 12.83 -8.01 2.19
C MET A 688 14.25 -7.87 2.78
N GLY A 689 15.25 -7.52 1.97
CA GLY A 689 16.65 -7.35 2.38
C GLY A 689 17.48 -8.65 2.41
N GLY A 690 16.93 -9.76 1.91
CA GLY A 690 17.65 -11.01 1.72
C GLY A 690 18.46 -11.03 0.42
N LYS A 691 19.38 -11.99 0.30
CA LYS A 691 20.13 -12.25 -0.95
C LYS A 691 19.61 -13.51 -1.62
N TRP A 692 19.21 -13.40 -2.87
CA TRP A 692 18.87 -14.57 -3.69
C TRP A 692 20.13 -15.34 -4.09
N PHE A 693 20.08 -16.66 -4.05
CA PHE A 693 21.10 -17.51 -4.68
C PHE A 693 20.43 -18.48 -5.66
N SER A 694 21.14 -18.87 -6.71
CA SER A 694 20.64 -19.79 -7.74
C SER A 694 21.28 -21.17 -7.64
N VAL A 695 20.58 -22.19 -8.14
CA VAL A 695 21.16 -23.51 -8.43
C VAL A 695 21.62 -23.49 -9.88
N ASP A 696 22.86 -23.93 -10.13
CA ASP A 696 23.47 -23.95 -11.47
C ASP A 696 22.89 -25.09 -12.34
N PHE A 697 21.57 -25.07 -12.55
CA PHE A 697 20.82 -26.01 -13.37
C PHE A 697 19.46 -25.40 -13.76
N LYS A 698 19.15 -25.29 -15.06
CA LYS A 698 17.89 -24.69 -15.55
C LYS A 698 16.82 -25.77 -15.75
N GLU A 699 15.76 -25.73 -14.96
CA GLU A 699 14.54 -26.52 -15.13
C GLU A 699 13.32 -25.67 -14.69
N GLU A 700 12.18 -25.76 -15.38
CA GLU A 700 10.95 -25.02 -15.00
C GLU A 700 10.32 -25.63 -13.74
N GLY A 701 10.31 -24.88 -12.63
CA GLY A 701 9.88 -25.34 -11.31
C GLY A 701 8.42 -25.04 -10.89
N ALA A 702 7.67 -24.28 -11.70
CA ALA A 702 6.32 -23.84 -11.34
C ALA A 702 5.25 -24.94 -11.59
N GLY A 703 4.47 -25.26 -10.56
CA GLY A 703 3.28 -26.11 -10.66
C GLY A 703 1.97 -25.30 -10.70
N SER A 704 0.82 -25.99 -10.73
CA SER A 704 -0.49 -25.33 -10.74
C SER A 704 -0.85 -24.75 -9.35
N GLY A 705 -1.56 -23.61 -9.33
CA GLY A 705 -2.08 -23.00 -8.09
C GLY A 705 -1.02 -22.37 -7.16
N GLY A 706 0.16 -22.03 -7.66
CA GLY A 706 1.23 -21.38 -6.90
C GLY A 706 2.14 -22.33 -6.09
N TYR A 707 1.95 -23.65 -6.25
CA TYR A 707 2.80 -24.69 -5.67
C TYR A 707 3.92 -25.13 -6.62
N ALA A 708 4.97 -25.75 -6.06
CA ALA A 708 6.11 -26.28 -6.81
C ALA A 708 5.80 -27.62 -7.51
N LYS A 709 6.40 -27.85 -8.69
CA LYS A 709 6.44 -29.17 -9.36
C LYS A 709 7.60 -30.02 -8.81
N GLU A 710 7.48 -31.34 -8.88
CA GLU A 710 8.59 -32.25 -8.54
C GLU A 710 9.70 -32.18 -9.61
N SER A 711 10.93 -31.96 -9.16
CA SER A 711 12.11 -31.74 -10.02
C SER A 711 12.79 -33.04 -10.48
N SER A 712 13.53 -32.96 -11.58
CA SER A 712 14.38 -34.07 -12.07
C SER A 712 15.48 -34.47 -11.08
N ASP A 713 15.97 -35.71 -11.19
CA ASP A 713 17.06 -36.20 -10.32
C ASP A 713 18.38 -35.43 -10.52
N ALA A 714 18.63 -34.97 -11.75
CA ALA A 714 19.80 -34.13 -12.06
C ALA A 714 19.71 -32.76 -11.36
N PHE A 715 18.52 -32.14 -11.36
CA PHE A 715 18.29 -30.91 -10.62
C PHE A 715 18.41 -31.12 -9.11
N LYS A 716 17.83 -32.21 -8.56
CA LYS A 716 17.96 -32.56 -7.14
C LYS A 716 19.43 -32.72 -6.74
N ALA A 717 20.27 -33.32 -7.59
CA ALA A 717 21.70 -33.44 -7.33
C ALA A 717 22.43 -32.07 -7.32
N ALA A 718 22.17 -31.22 -8.31
CA ALA A 718 22.72 -29.87 -8.38
C ALA A 718 22.27 -29.00 -7.19
N GLN A 719 20.99 -29.08 -6.85
CA GLN A 719 20.38 -28.41 -5.70
C GLN A 719 21.07 -28.82 -4.39
N LYS A 720 21.26 -30.12 -4.16
CA LYS A 720 21.97 -30.62 -2.97
C LYS A 720 23.41 -30.15 -2.91
N ALA A 721 24.11 -30.10 -4.05
CA ALA A 721 25.48 -29.57 -4.11
C ALA A 721 25.53 -28.07 -3.72
N THR A 722 24.61 -27.27 -4.24
CA THR A 722 24.48 -25.85 -3.88
C THR A 722 24.15 -25.68 -2.38
N PHE A 723 23.17 -26.41 -1.85
CA PHE A 723 22.80 -26.30 -0.44
C PHE A 723 23.92 -26.73 0.49
N HIS A 724 24.68 -27.76 0.14
CA HIS A 724 25.85 -28.17 0.91
C HIS A 724 26.93 -27.06 0.95
N LYS A 725 27.16 -26.36 -0.16
CA LYS A 725 28.09 -25.21 -0.19
C LYS A 725 27.64 -24.12 0.77
N HIS A 726 26.37 -23.75 0.74
CA HIS A 726 25.82 -22.72 1.62
C HIS A 726 25.75 -23.14 3.10
N ALA A 727 25.42 -24.41 3.39
CA ALA A 727 25.34 -24.93 4.75
C ALA A 727 26.66 -24.79 5.53
N LYS A 728 27.82 -24.92 4.87
CA LYS A 728 29.15 -24.69 5.48
C LYS A 728 29.37 -23.23 5.92
N GLU A 729 28.72 -22.30 5.24
CA GLU A 729 28.91 -20.86 5.44
C GLU A 729 27.89 -20.22 6.38
N CYS A 730 26.74 -20.87 6.55
CA CYS A 730 25.63 -20.36 7.35
C CYS A 730 25.70 -20.87 8.79
N ASP A 731 25.23 -20.02 9.70
CA ASP A 731 25.13 -20.35 11.13
C ASP A 731 23.73 -20.91 11.45
N ILE A 732 22.70 -20.45 10.72
CA ILE A 732 21.31 -20.88 10.90
C ILE A 732 20.71 -21.31 9.56
N ILE A 733 19.96 -22.41 9.56
CA ILE A 733 19.15 -22.84 8.40
C ILE A 733 17.68 -22.91 8.83
N ILE A 734 16.79 -22.27 8.07
CA ILE A 734 15.34 -22.36 8.25
C ILE A 734 14.74 -22.98 6.99
N THR A 735 14.05 -24.11 7.14
CA THR A 735 13.42 -24.81 6.01
C THR A 735 11.90 -24.70 6.11
N THR A 736 11.25 -24.33 5.01
CA THR A 736 9.79 -24.08 4.96
C THR A 736 9.10 -24.77 3.78
N ALA A 737 9.77 -25.72 3.12
CA ALA A 737 9.22 -26.36 1.94
C ALA A 737 8.20 -27.42 2.35
N ALA A 738 6.92 -27.14 2.09
CA ALA A 738 5.82 -28.04 2.39
C ALA A 738 4.78 -28.02 1.26
N ILE A 739 4.28 -29.20 0.91
CA ILE A 739 3.15 -29.36 0.00
C ILE A 739 2.06 -30.12 0.76
N PRO A 740 0.86 -29.54 0.97
CA PRO A 740 -0.20 -30.21 1.69
C PRO A 740 -0.53 -31.60 1.12
N GLY A 741 -0.63 -32.60 2.00
CA GLY A 741 -0.94 -33.98 1.61
C GLY A 741 0.22 -34.78 1.01
N ARG A 742 1.43 -34.21 0.96
CA ARG A 742 2.64 -34.91 0.53
C ARG A 742 3.72 -34.86 1.61
N PRO A 743 4.65 -35.83 1.65
CA PRO A 743 5.84 -35.74 2.48
C PRO A 743 6.65 -34.48 2.16
N SER A 744 7.25 -33.87 3.17
CA SER A 744 8.16 -32.74 3.01
C SER A 744 9.39 -33.18 2.20
N PRO A 745 9.81 -32.41 1.17
CA PRO A 745 10.98 -32.77 0.38
C PRO A 745 12.25 -32.70 1.24
N ARG A 746 13.13 -33.69 1.10
CA ARG A 746 14.45 -33.70 1.77
C ARG A 746 15.40 -32.73 1.07
N LEU A 747 15.64 -31.59 1.70
CA LEU A 747 16.53 -30.53 1.19
C LEU A 747 17.89 -30.55 1.88
N ILE A 748 17.94 -30.89 3.18
CA ILE A 748 19.16 -30.94 3.97
C ILE A 748 19.43 -32.39 4.40
N GLU A 749 20.53 -32.94 3.91
CA GLU A 749 20.99 -34.30 4.24
C GLU A 749 21.93 -34.27 5.46
N GLY A 750 22.06 -35.41 6.16
CA GLY A 750 22.89 -35.53 7.37
C GLY A 750 24.33 -35.08 7.15
N TYR A 751 24.94 -35.39 6.01
CA TYR A 751 26.31 -34.96 5.69
C TYR A 751 26.44 -33.44 5.54
N MET A 752 25.37 -32.74 5.15
CA MET A 752 25.36 -31.27 5.09
C MET A 752 25.34 -30.69 6.49
N VAL A 753 24.53 -31.28 7.38
CA VAL A 753 24.48 -30.90 8.81
C VAL A 753 25.83 -31.14 9.47
N ASP A 754 26.46 -32.30 9.24
CA ASP A 754 27.79 -32.62 9.77
C ASP A 754 28.87 -31.60 9.33
N SER A 755 28.67 -30.92 8.19
CA SER A 755 29.58 -29.90 7.64
C SER A 755 29.34 -28.48 8.17
N MET A 756 28.26 -28.25 8.92
CA MET A 756 27.95 -26.95 9.52
C MET A 756 28.92 -26.63 10.67
N ARG A 757 28.98 -25.34 11.04
CA ARG A 757 29.81 -24.89 12.15
C ARG A 757 29.26 -25.41 13.48
N PRO A 758 30.14 -25.68 14.46
CA PRO A 758 29.68 -26.01 15.80
C PRO A 758 28.83 -24.88 16.42
N GLY A 759 27.71 -25.24 17.04
CA GLY A 759 26.77 -24.27 17.62
C GLY A 759 25.74 -23.70 16.63
N SER A 760 25.73 -24.17 15.39
CA SER A 760 24.69 -23.81 14.40
C SER A 760 23.30 -24.30 14.80
N VAL A 761 22.27 -23.69 14.20
CA VAL A 761 20.86 -24.04 14.46
C VAL A 761 20.13 -24.36 13.16
N ILE A 762 19.34 -25.44 13.15
CA ILE A 762 18.40 -25.76 12.08
C ILE A 762 16.99 -25.69 12.64
N VAL A 763 16.11 -24.92 11.99
CA VAL A 763 14.68 -24.86 12.30
C VAL A 763 13.88 -25.37 11.12
N ASP A 764 13.24 -26.52 11.30
CA ASP A 764 12.53 -27.23 10.23
C ASP A 764 11.02 -27.09 10.38
N LEU A 765 10.44 -26.12 9.65
CA LEU A 765 8.99 -25.92 9.61
C LEU A 765 8.26 -27.01 8.81
N GLY A 766 8.99 -27.84 8.07
CA GLY A 766 8.47 -29.01 7.37
C GLY A 766 8.31 -30.26 8.24
N ALA A 767 8.59 -30.18 9.55
CA ALA A 767 8.60 -31.33 10.47
C ALA A 767 7.29 -32.13 10.50
N GLU A 768 6.14 -31.48 10.34
CA GLU A 768 4.82 -32.14 10.34
C GLU A 768 4.70 -33.20 9.23
N GLY A 769 5.26 -32.89 8.04
CA GLY A 769 5.29 -33.75 6.87
C GLY A 769 6.53 -34.65 6.77
N GLY A 770 7.29 -34.81 7.86
CA GLY A 770 8.49 -35.65 7.93
C GLY A 770 9.82 -34.89 7.96
N GLY A 771 9.80 -33.56 7.78
CA GLY A 771 10.97 -32.68 7.83
C GLY A 771 11.69 -32.48 6.49
N ASN A 772 12.16 -31.26 6.24
CA ASN A 772 13.08 -30.99 5.13
C ASN A 772 14.53 -31.38 5.45
N CYS A 773 14.88 -31.49 6.73
CA CYS A 773 16.16 -32.01 7.19
C CYS A 773 16.03 -33.50 7.57
N GLU A 774 16.94 -34.34 7.08
CA GLU A 774 16.97 -35.79 7.34
C GLU A 774 16.96 -36.12 8.84
N LEU A 775 17.63 -35.28 9.65
CA LEU A 775 17.81 -35.47 11.08
C LEU A 775 16.66 -34.88 11.92
N THR A 776 15.63 -34.30 11.31
CA THR A 776 14.50 -33.71 12.04
C THR A 776 13.70 -34.78 12.76
N LYS A 777 13.45 -34.56 14.05
CA LYS A 777 12.51 -35.34 14.86
C LYS A 777 11.25 -34.52 15.08
N LYS A 778 10.11 -35.05 14.65
CA LYS A 778 8.82 -34.36 14.70
C LYS A 778 8.46 -34.01 16.15
N GLY A 779 8.21 -32.73 16.42
CA GLY A 779 7.80 -32.22 17.73
C GLY A 779 8.95 -32.00 18.72
N GLU A 780 10.19 -32.33 18.37
CA GLU A 780 11.32 -32.30 19.28
C GLU A 780 12.35 -31.21 18.93
N SER A 781 13.11 -30.78 19.94
CA SER A 781 14.33 -29.99 19.80
C SER A 781 15.44 -30.70 20.53
N TYR A 782 16.56 -30.97 19.85
CA TYR A 782 17.66 -31.74 20.44
C TYR A 782 19.02 -31.31 19.90
N LEU A 783 20.06 -31.60 20.67
CA LEU A 783 21.44 -31.30 20.30
C LEU A 783 22.02 -32.47 19.52
N TYR A 784 22.36 -32.24 18.27
CA TYR A 784 23.07 -33.18 17.41
C TYR A 784 24.59 -33.00 17.58
N LYS A 785 25.38 -33.81 16.87
CA LYS A 785 26.86 -33.75 16.89
C LYS A 785 27.36 -32.32 16.67
N ASN A 786 28.57 -32.03 17.15
CA ASN A 786 29.19 -30.70 17.05
C ASN A 786 28.35 -29.56 17.68
N LYS A 787 27.47 -29.88 18.64
CA LYS A 787 26.58 -28.90 19.28
C LYS A 787 25.64 -28.19 18.28
N ILE A 788 25.24 -28.85 17.20
CA ILE A 788 24.26 -28.30 16.27
C ILE A 788 22.86 -28.55 16.83
N ARG A 789 22.08 -27.50 17.01
CA ARG A 789 20.70 -27.62 17.48
C ARG A 789 19.76 -27.90 16.31
N ILE A 790 18.91 -28.92 16.42
CA ILE A 790 17.88 -29.21 15.41
C ILE A 790 16.51 -29.06 16.08
N ILE A 791 15.69 -28.17 15.54
CA ILE A 791 14.35 -27.83 16.03
C ILE A 791 13.30 -28.29 15.02
N GLY A 792 12.47 -29.25 15.41
CA GLY A 792 11.39 -29.82 14.61
C GLY A 792 10.00 -29.60 15.22
N TYR A 793 9.79 -28.50 15.94
CA TYR A 793 8.49 -28.18 16.55
C TYR A 793 7.39 -28.06 15.50
N THR A 794 6.21 -28.61 15.81
CA THR A 794 5.02 -28.59 14.94
C THR A 794 3.96 -27.61 15.42
N ASP A 795 4.22 -26.90 16.52
CA ASP A 795 3.31 -26.03 17.25
C ASP A 795 3.76 -24.55 17.23
N MET A 796 4.54 -24.14 16.21
CA MET A 796 5.15 -22.78 16.15
C MET A 796 4.13 -21.64 16.34
N ALA A 797 2.93 -21.76 15.76
CA ALA A 797 1.88 -20.76 15.97
C ALA A 797 1.32 -20.76 17.40
N SER A 798 1.21 -21.93 18.04
CA SER A 798 0.76 -22.08 19.43
C SER A 798 1.76 -21.45 20.43
N ARG A 799 3.04 -21.37 20.06
CA ARG A 799 4.08 -20.68 20.85
C ARG A 799 3.96 -19.15 20.83
N MET A 800 3.08 -18.60 19.98
CA MET A 800 2.66 -17.20 19.96
C MET A 800 1.13 -17.11 20.00
N ALA A 801 0.53 -17.85 20.95
CA ALA A 801 -0.91 -18.12 20.97
C ALA A 801 -1.80 -16.87 20.94
N ASP A 802 -1.44 -15.79 21.64
CA ASP A 802 -2.19 -14.52 21.63
C ASP A 802 -2.32 -13.96 20.19
N GLN A 803 -1.18 -13.65 19.57
CA GLN A 803 -1.13 -13.10 18.21
C GLN A 803 -1.75 -14.06 17.18
N ALA A 804 -1.52 -15.36 17.35
CA ALA A 804 -2.06 -16.39 16.46
C ALA A 804 -3.58 -16.54 16.56
N SER A 805 -4.12 -16.47 17.77
CA SER A 805 -5.58 -16.47 18.00
C SER A 805 -6.21 -15.19 17.47
N THR A 806 -5.56 -14.04 17.68
CA THR A 806 -6.06 -12.76 17.17
C THR A 806 -6.15 -12.74 15.64
N MET A 807 -5.10 -13.20 14.95
CA MET A 807 -5.13 -13.30 13.49
C MET A 807 -6.14 -14.34 13.01
N PHE A 808 -6.19 -15.51 13.64
CA PHE A 808 -7.16 -16.56 13.29
C PHE A 808 -8.61 -16.09 13.47
N ALA A 809 -8.92 -15.45 14.59
CA ALA A 809 -10.23 -14.88 14.88
C ALA A 809 -10.62 -13.78 13.88
N ALA A 810 -9.67 -12.97 13.44
CA ALA A 810 -9.91 -11.99 12.37
C ALA A 810 -10.23 -12.67 11.04
N ASN A 811 -9.58 -13.80 10.71
CA ASN A 811 -9.95 -14.62 9.55
C ASN A 811 -11.38 -15.19 9.68
N MET A 812 -11.83 -15.55 10.90
CA MET A 812 -13.19 -16.08 11.14
C MET A 812 -14.28 -15.00 11.13
N LEU A 813 -13.93 -13.75 11.43
CA LEU A 813 -14.85 -12.60 11.37
C LEU A 813 -15.21 -12.22 9.92
N ASN A 814 -14.22 -12.32 9.03
CA ASN A 814 -14.38 -12.05 7.60
C ASN A 814 -15.16 -13.18 6.94
#